data_AF-A0A0M0K5E1-F1
#
_entry.id   AF-A0A0M0K5E1-F1
#
_cell.length_a   1.000
_cell.length_b   1.000
_cell.length_c   1.000
_cell.angle_alpha   90.00
_cell.angle_beta   90.00
_cell.angle_gamma   90.00
#
_symmetry.space_group_name_H-M   'P 1'
#
loop_
_entity.id
_entity.type
_entity.pdbx_description
1 polymer ?
#
loop_
_entity_poly.entity_id
_entity_poly.type
_entity_poly.pdbx_seq_one_letter_code
_entity_poly.pdbx_strand_id
1 'polypeptide(L)'
;MLFTSLRFIALAVAVVPAAFALRAGSIQRHAGPIQRTLRVLRRTAGFSAAEPTLRDFAVSGGPKIYPAATADSAKPVLLYLPGIEMTGYSLHRQVPDLQVDFDVRWLANSPEDRTNFTGLADIVQRAIEDVHASGRSSYLCGESFGGVLALYVALRDSRGAPAGLSGVVLINPATSVERSWPAQLPGVLDALGELPPVVSEAAYMAIATPIFSWISGDPLQLGGRAADESLPSALRTAAALGRLASQLPLLTELPTVFPRATLAFRLSMLLDASRAVDKLALSQLTLPVEVISSSEDRVLPSTDEARRLARALPNAQITRLRASGHVPLLEARVRLAKILRDARLIERAPRRAKDYVNDFTLPTAAEFANASRSLASVRKLTSPVWLSTDARGRRVAGLGGLPPLPSFGASVTAEPSSPLPGAEPDGTSVRPPPVLFIGNHQLYGFLDLPLLVEEIHKQTGTLVRALAHPVAFGSQVRTRTDGEPPSAEPSADELRGARAGGFVDFEQFGCVPVSPRALFKLLRRGESTLLYPGGVREAFKSTKQGEAYKLFWPSADESSDFARVAAKFGATIVPVAAVGAEDGFQMLLDADELLSLPVLGQRVAQSAARTPVGRPGERFVAPVSVPRVPGRYYFLFGAPIETRGVDPTDKAACAALYASVRAELEGCVDYLLEKRKHDPWEAALPRVAVEASWDFAKQAPSFPL
;
A
#
# COMPACT_ATOMS: atom_id res chain seq x y z
N MET A 1 -4.81 -35.77 0.92
CA MET A 1 -4.85 -34.62 1.85
C MET A 1 -5.25 -34.99 3.29
N LEU A 2 -5.86 -36.16 3.59
CA LEU A 2 -6.12 -36.62 4.97
C LEU A 2 -4.85 -37.00 5.79
N PHE A 3 -3.79 -37.49 5.13
CA PHE A 3 -2.60 -38.03 5.80
C PHE A 3 -1.66 -36.97 6.41
N THR A 4 -1.67 -35.74 5.91
CA THR A 4 -0.88 -34.62 6.47
C THR A 4 -1.53 -34.03 7.73
N SER A 5 -2.86 -34.00 7.79
CA SER A 5 -3.62 -33.52 8.96
C SER A 5 -3.49 -34.45 10.18
N LEU A 6 -3.44 -35.77 9.95
CA LEU A 6 -3.24 -36.77 11.02
C LEU A 6 -1.85 -36.71 11.66
N ARG A 7 -0.80 -36.32 10.92
CA ARG A 7 0.56 -36.14 11.49
C ARG A 7 0.66 -34.89 12.39
N PHE A 8 -0.07 -33.83 12.08
CA PHE A 8 -0.13 -32.62 12.91
C PHE A 8 -0.94 -32.88 14.20
N ILE A 9 -2.05 -33.61 14.10
CA ILE A 9 -2.86 -34.05 15.24
C ILE A 9 -2.04 -35.00 16.14
N ALA A 10 -1.31 -35.95 15.57
CA ALA A 10 -0.46 -36.87 16.35
C ALA A 10 0.70 -36.16 17.07
N LEU A 11 1.31 -35.14 16.45
CA LEU A 11 2.39 -34.35 17.07
C LEU A 11 1.86 -33.42 18.18
N ALA A 12 0.67 -32.82 18.00
CA ALA A 12 0.01 -31.98 18.99
C ALA A 12 -0.53 -32.80 20.20
N VAL A 13 -1.02 -34.01 19.95
CA VAL A 13 -1.56 -34.92 20.99
C VAL A 13 -0.45 -35.63 21.79
N ALA A 14 0.72 -35.90 21.20
CA ALA A 14 1.76 -36.69 21.87
C ALA A 14 2.85 -35.87 22.60
N VAL A 15 3.23 -34.69 22.11
CA VAL A 15 4.45 -34.00 22.59
C VAL A 15 4.15 -32.89 23.61
N VAL A 16 2.96 -32.28 23.56
CA VAL A 16 2.62 -31.11 24.37
C VAL A 16 2.08 -31.46 25.78
N PRO A 17 1.26 -32.51 25.99
CA PRO A 17 0.77 -32.84 27.32
C PRO A 17 1.88 -33.31 28.27
N ALA A 18 2.89 -34.03 27.78
CA ALA A 18 3.94 -34.62 28.61
C ALA A 18 4.86 -33.55 29.23
N ALA A 19 5.27 -32.53 28.47
CA ALA A 19 6.12 -31.45 28.97
C ALA A 19 5.39 -30.49 29.93
N PHE A 20 4.07 -30.33 29.77
CA PHE A 20 3.25 -29.46 30.62
C PHE A 20 2.73 -30.18 31.88
N ALA A 21 2.34 -31.46 31.79
CA ALA A 21 1.92 -32.27 32.94
C ALA A 21 3.07 -32.49 33.95
N LEU A 22 4.30 -32.66 33.45
CA LEU A 22 5.49 -32.77 34.30
C LEU A 22 5.84 -31.46 35.03
N ARG A 23 5.41 -30.28 34.51
CA ARG A 23 5.60 -28.98 35.19
C ARG A 23 4.40 -28.56 36.06
N ALA A 24 3.17 -28.81 35.63
CA ALA A 24 1.94 -28.49 36.35
C ALA A 24 1.80 -29.25 37.69
N GLY A 25 2.23 -30.52 37.73
CA GLY A 25 2.26 -31.33 38.96
C GLY A 25 3.30 -30.86 40.01
N SER A 26 4.27 -30.03 39.63
CA SER A 26 5.20 -29.39 40.59
C SER A 26 4.66 -28.05 41.12
N ILE A 27 3.90 -27.32 40.29
CA ILE A 27 3.29 -26.02 40.61
C ILE A 27 2.09 -26.20 41.56
N GLN A 28 1.24 -27.20 41.36
CA GLN A 28 0.13 -27.50 42.28
C GLN A 28 0.59 -27.84 43.71
N ARG A 29 1.75 -28.50 43.86
CA ARG A 29 2.32 -28.86 45.17
C ARG A 29 2.82 -27.66 45.99
N HIS A 30 3.07 -26.51 45.34
CA HIS A 30 3.54 -25.28 45.98
C HIS A 30 2.47 -24.16 45.98
N ALA A 31 1.31 -24.39 45.36
CA ALA A 31 0.24 -23.39 45.24
C ALA A 31 -0.35 -22.96 46.59
N GLY A 32 -0.52 -23.88 47.55
CA GLY A 32 -1.07 -23.57 48.88
C GLY A 32 -0.20 -22.62 49.72
N PRO A 33 1.11 -22.90 49.88
CA PRO A 33 2.05 -22.02 50.57
C PRO A 33 2.22 -20.65 49.88
N ILE A 34 2.26 -20.63 48.54
CA ILE A 34 2.38 -19.40 47.74
C ILE A 34 1.11 -18.54 47.87
N GLN A 35 -0.08 -19.14 47.83
CA GLN A 35 -1.35 -18.43 48.03
C GLN A 35 -1.47 -17.83 49.43
N ARG A 36 -0.98 -18.51 50.49
CA ARG A 36 -0.92 -17.94 51.84
C ARG A 36 0.01 -16.73 51.90
N THR A 37 1.19 -16.82 51.30
CA THR A 37 2.18 -15.74 51.27
C THR A 37 1.67 -14.52 50.47
N LEU A 38 1.01 -14.75 49.34
CA LEU A 38 0.35 -13.70 48.54
C LEU A 38 -0.83 -13.06 49.26
N ARG A 39 -1.58 -13.81 50.09
CA ARG A 39 -2.68 -13.28 50.91
C ARG A 39 -2.18 -12.35 52.03
N VAL A 40 -1.03 -12.68 52.62
CA VAL A 40 -0.34 -11.82 53.59
C VAL A 40 0.21 -10.57 52.90
N LEU A 41 0.89 -10.71 51.77
CA LEU A 41 1.43 -9.59 50.97
C LEU A 41 0.33 -8.62 50.48
N ARG A 42 -0.83 -9.14 50.04
CA ARG A 42 -1.99 -8.32 49.64
C ARG A 42 -2.55 -7.48 50.81
N ARG A 43 -2.50 -8.01 52.04
CA ARG A 43 -2.94 -7.29 53.26
C ARG A 43 -1.94 -6.23 53.71
N THR A 44 -0.64 -6.49 53.58
CA THR A 44 0.41 -5.55 54.02
C THR A 44 0.75 -4.47 52.99
N ALA A 45 0.50 -4.69 51.69
CA ALA A 45 0.89 -3.77 50.62
C ALA A 45 -0.26 -2.96 50.00
N GLY A 46 -1.47 -2.97 50.60
CA GLY A 46 -2.58 -2.12 50.14
C GLY A 46 -3.02 -2.37 48.69
N PHE A 47 -2.87 -3.60 48.17
CA PHE A 47 -3.30 -3.94 46.81
C PHE A 47 -4.83 -3.95 46.73
N SER A 48 -5.37 -2.84 46.22
CA SER A 48 -6.80 -2.59 45.94
C SER A 48 -7.36 -3.54 44.87
N ALA A 49 -8.60 -3.99 45.12
CA ALA A 49 -9.56 -4.75 44.30
C ALA A 49 -9.06 -5.98 43.50
N ALA A 50 -9.87 -7.04 43.45
CA ALA A 50 -9.64 -8.13 42.49
C ALA A 50 -9.75 -7.56 41.06
N GLU A 51 -8.81 -7.92 40.17
CA GLU A 51 -8.91 -7.51 38.77
C GLU A 51 -10.17 -8.12 38.13
N PRO A 52 -10.89 -7.36 37.29
CA PRO A 52 -12.00 -7.87 36.51
C PRO A 52 -11.58 -9.08 35.67
N THR A 53 -12.44 -10.09 35.64
CA THR A 53 -12.34 -11.28 34.80
C THR A 53 -13.12 -11.10 33.50
N LEU A 54 -12.89 -11.97 32.52
CA LEU A 54 -13.66 -11.96 31.27
C LEU A 54 -15.18 -12.13 31.51
N ARG A 55 -15.57 -12.85 32.57
CA ARG A 55 -16.97 -13.05 32.96
C ARG A 55 -17.66 -11.77 33.43
N ASP A 56 -16.92 -10.83 34.01
CA ASP A 56 -17.46 -9.54 34.45
C ASP A 56 -17.88 -8.65 33.27
N PHE A 57 -17.42 -8.98 32.05
CA PHE A 57 -17.81 -8.35 30.80
C PHE A 57 -18.79 -9.20 29.98
N ALA A 58 -19.30 -10.31 30.53
CA ALA A 58 -20.31 -11.11 29.88
C ALA A 58 -21.61 -10.31 29.75
N VAL A 59 -22.23 -10.39 28.58
CA VAL A 59 -23.46 -9.68 28.27
C VAL A 59 -24.54 -10.62 27.78
N SER A 60 -25.79 -10.27 28.01
CA SER A 60 -26.96 -11.02 27.53
C SER A 60 -27.61 -10.35 26.33
N GLY A 61 -28.18 -11.16 25.46
CA GLY A 61 -28.89 -10.72 24.25
C GLY A 61 -27.99 -10.38 23.08
N GLY A 62 -28.60 -9.76 22.06
CA GLY A 62 -27.93 -9.41 20.81
C GLY A 62 -26.88 -8.30 20.95
N PRO A 63 -26.10 -8.06 19.89
CA PRO A 63 -25.05 -7.05 19.85
C PRO A 63 -25.56 -5.65 20.12
N LYS A 64 -24.84 -4.92 20.99
CA LYS A 64 -25.12 -3.51 21.29
C LYS A 64 -23.86 -2.76 21.69
N ILE A 65 -23.94 -1.43 21.64
CA ILE A 65 -22.89 -0.51 22.06
C ILE A 65 -23.09 -0.16 23.53
N TYR A 66 -22.05 -0.38 24.33
CA TYR A 66 -22.02 -0.07 25.76
C TYR A 66 -21.18 1.18 26.01
N PRO A 67 -21.68 2.17 26.76
CA PRO A 67 -20.88 3.30 27.19
C PRO A 67 -20.01 2.93 28.39
N ALA A 68 -18.89 3.62 28.55
CA ALA A 68 -18.15 3.64 29.81
C ALA A 68 -19.00 4.30 30.93
N ALA A 69 -18.67 4.00 32.19
CA ALA A 69 -19.44 4.46 33.35
C ALA A 69 -19.55 5.99 33.47
N THR A 70 -18.54 6.71 32.98
CA THR A 70 -18.50 8.18 32.93
C THR A 70 -18.51 8.63 31.47
N ALA A 71 -19.70 8.90 30.94
CA ALA A 71 -19.88 9.48 29.61
C ALA A 71 -19.80 11.01 29.67
N ASP A 72 -19.03 11.61 28.76
CA ASP A 72 -18.95 13.06 28.59
C ASP A 72 -19.43 13.43 27.19
N SER A 73 -20.58 14.12 27.11
CA SER A 73 -21.22 14.50 25.86
C SER A 73 -20.47 15.59 25.08
N ALA A 74 -19.47 16.26 25.69
CA ALA A 74 -18.67 17.28 25.01
C ALA A 74 -17.49 16.68 24.22
N LYS A 75 -17.10 15.44 24.51
CA LYS A 75 -15.91 14.80 23.89
C LYS A 75 -16.23 14.12 22.56
N PRO A 76 -15.26 13.87 21.68
CA PRO A 76 -15.44 12.92 20.58
C PRO A 76 -15.71 11.51 21.13
N VAL A 77 -16.42 10.68 20.36
CA VAL A 77 -16.71 9.30 20.75
C VAL A 77 -15.66 8.35 20.18
N LEU A 78 -15.07 7.51 21.03
CA LEU A 78 -14.24 6.38 20.59
C LEU A 78 -15.07 5.09 20.69
N LEU A 79 -15.46 4.54 19.54
CA LEU A 79 -16.18 3.28 19.43
C LEU A 79 -15.18 2.13 19.27
N TYR A 80 -14.95 1.40 20.36
CA TYR A 80 -14.11 0.21 20.38
C TYR A 80 -14.84 -1.01 19.81
N LEU A 81 -14.19 -1.67 18.86
CA LEU A 81 -14.64 -2.92 18.25
C LEU A 81 -13.67 -4.02 18.71
N PRO A 82 -14.13 -4.96 19.55
CA PRO A 82 -13.28 -5.99 20.13
C PRO A 82 -12.86 -7.05 19.11
N GLY A 83 -11.96 -7.92 19.55
CA GLY A 83 -11.59 -9.13 18.82
C GLY A 83 -12.71 -10.17 18.83
N ILE A 84 -12.34 -11.43 18.54
CA ILE A 84 -13.30 -12.54 18.51
C ILE A 84 -13.95 -12.81 19.87
N GLU A 85 -13.50 -12.21 20.97
CA GLU A 85 -14.18 -12.25 22.27
C GLU A 85 -15.51 -11.51 22.29
N MET A 86 -15.64 -10.45 21.50
CA MET A 86 -16.86 -9.64 21.43
C MET A 86 -17.31 -9.06 22.77
N THR A 87 -16.36 -8.59 23.59
CA THR A 87 -16.61 -7.97 24.89
C THR A 87 -15.77 -6.71 25.09
N GLY A 88 -16.01 -5.95 26.15
CA GLY A 88 -15.14 -4.82 26.54
C GLY A 88 -13.86 -5.22 27.29
N TYR A 89 -13.59 -6.52 27.48
CA TYR A 89 -12.52 -6.99 28.36
C TYR A 89 -11.13 -6.58 27.87
N SER A 90 -10.80 -6.68 26.59
CA SER A 90 -9.48 -6.27 26.07
C SER A 90 -9.18 -4.77 26.31
N LEU A 91 -10.22 -3.93 26.32
CA LEU A 91 -10.09 -2.47 26.48
C LEU A 91 -10.02 -2.00 27.95
N HIS A 92 -10.51 -2.78 28.92
CA HIS A 92 -10.88 -2.25 30.26
C HIS A 92 -9.76 -1.47 30.97
N ARG A 93 -8.50 -1.90 30.83
CA ARG A 93 -7.33 -1.24 31.45
C ARG A 93 -7.01 0.13 30.84
N GLN A 94 -7.44 0.35 29.61
CA GLN A 94 -7.18 1.56 28.84
C GLN A 94 -8.26 2.62 29.04
N VAL A 95 -9.47 2.23 29.45
CA VAL A 95 -10.63 3.12 29.58
C VAL A 95 -10.34 4.37 30.42
N PRO A 96 -9.75 4.29 31.64
CA PRO A 96 -9.54 5.48 32.46
C PRO A 96 -8.69 6.56 31.78
N ASP A 97 -7.62 6.17 31.08
CA ASP A 97 -6.74 7.12 30.38
C ASP A 97 -7.37 7.64 29.08
N LEU A 98 -8.14 6.80 28.38
CA LEU A 98 -8.83 7.17 27.15
C LEU A 98 -9.96 8.17 27.42
N GLN A 99 -10.60 8.07 28.58
CA GLN A 99 -11.68 8.97 28.99
C GLN A 99 -11.22 10.42 29.20
N VAL A 100 -9.90 10.68 29.23
CA VAL A 100 -9.36 12.04 29.20
C VAL A 100 -9.74 12.74 27.89
N ASP A 101 -9.61 12.04 26.75
CA ASP A 101 -9.78 12.61 25.42
C ASP A 101 -11.10 12.21 24.74
N PHE A 102 -11.70 11.08 25.14
CA PHE A 102 -12.86 10.48 24.46
C PHE A 102 -14.02 10.13 25.40
N ASP A 103 -15.23 10.13 24.86
CA ASP A 103 -16.35 9.32 25.36
C ASP A 103 -16.19 7.89 24.82
N VAL A 104 -15.78 6.96 25.68
CA VAL A 104 -15.42 5.60 25.28
C VAL A 104 -16.66 4.71 25.30
N ARG A 105 -16.92 4.03 24.18
CA ARG A 105 -17.97 3.02 24.06
C ARG A 105 -17.42 1.78 23.38
N TRP A 106 -18.03 0.62 23.58
CA TRP A 106 -17.60 -0.62 22.91
C TRP A 106 -18.76 -1.48 22.45
N LEU A 107 -18.54 -2.22 21.37
CA LEU A 107 -19.43 -3.28 20.94
C LEU A 107 -19.26 -4.51 21.84
N ALA A 108 -20.36 -5.12 22.26
CA ALA A 108 -20.33 -6.45 22.85
C ALA A 108 -21.61 -7.25 22.55
N ASN A 109 -21.49 -8.58 22.52
CA ASN A 109 -22.62 -9.51 22.37
C ASN A 109 -22.39 -10.81 23.15
N SER A 110 -23.47 -11.54 23.40
CA SER A 110 -23.37 -12.80 24.14
C SER A 110 -22.62 -13.88 23.34
N PRO A 111 -22.01 -14.88 24.00
CA PRO A 111 -21.39 -16.02 23.33
C PRO A 111 -22.35 -16.84 22.46
N GLU A 112 -23.65 -16.83 22.76
CA GLU A 112 -24.71 -17.54 22.04
C GLU A 112 -25.21 -16.77 20.82
N ASP A 113 -24.95 -15.46 20.75
CA ASP A 113 -25.34 -14.65 19.61
C ASP A 113 -24.69 -15.16 18.32
N ARG A 114 -25.50 -15.17 17.24
CA ARG A 114 -25.10 -15.62 15.90
C ARG A 114 -25.32 -14.52 14.86
N THR A 115 -25.31 -13.25 15.28
CA THR A 115 -25.36 -12.12 14.35
C THR A 115 -24.18 -12.22 13.39
N ASN A 116 -24.46 -12.17 12.10
CA ASN A 116 -23.43 -12.27 11.07
C ASN A 116 -22.62 -10.97 10.95
N PHE A 117 -21.55 -11.01 10.16
CA PHE A 117 -20.63 -9.88 10.00
C PHE A 117 -21.33 -8.59 9.54
N THR A 118 -22.25 -8.68 8.56
CA THR A 118 -22.98 -7.51 8.05
C THR A 118 -23.93 -6.92 9.11
N GLY A 119 -24.57 -7.76 9.91
CA GLY A 119 -25.42 -7.31 11.01
C GLY A 119 -24.64 -6.57 12.09
N LEU A 120 -23.42 -7.01 12.42
CA LEU A 120 -22.52 -6.26 13.30
C LEU A 120 -22.15 -4.90 12.69
N ALA A 121 -21.84 -4.88 11.40
CA ALA A 121 -21.50 -3.65 10.68
C ALA A 121 -22.67 -2.64 10.67
N ASP A 122 -23.92 -3.11 10.58
CA ASP A 122 -25.11 -2.24 10.65
C ASP A 122 -25.29 -1.61 12.02
N ILE A 123 -24.95 -2.32 13.10
CA ILE A 123 -25.01 -1.79 14.46
C ILE A 123 -23.95 -0.71 14.67
N VAL A 124 -22.73 -0.95 14.19
CA VAL A 124 -21.65 0.03 14.27
C VAL A 124 -21.97 1.26 13.43
N GLN A 125 -22.52 1.09 12.22
CA GLN A 125 -22.93 2.22 11.37
C GLN A 125 -24.02 3.05 12.05
N ARG A 126 -25.07 2.43 12.59
CA ARG A 126 -26.11 3.16 13.34
C ARG A 126 -25.53 3.95 14.52
N ALA A 127 -24.58 3.35 15.24
CA ALA A 127 -23.92 4.05 16.34
C ALA A 127 -23.12 5.28 15.88
N ILE A 128 -22.49 5.23 14.70
CA ILE A 128 -21.83 6.41 14.10
C ILE A 128 -22.86 7.47 13.72
N GLU A 129 -23.97 7.06 13.10
CA GLU A 129 -25.07 7.95 12.69
C GLU A 129 -25.70 8.65 13.90
N ASP A 130 -25.94 7.94 15.01
CA ASP A 130 -26.45 8.50 16.26
C ASP A 130 -25.49 9.53 16.87
N VAL A 131 -24.18 9.24 16.85
CA VAL A 131 -23.15 10.19 17.32
C VAL A 131 -23.12 11.42 16.41
N HIS A 132 -23.20 11.23 15.09
CA HIS A 132 -23.23 12.32 14.14
C HIS A 132 -24.47 13.22 14.32
N ALA A 133 -25.64 12.61 14.55
CA ALA A 133 -26.89 13.33 14.81
C ALA A 133 -26.80 14.21 16.07
N SER A 134 -25.95 13.85 17.04
CA SER A 134 -25.66 14.67 18.21
C SER A 134 -24.63 15.79 17.97
N GLY A 135 -24.16 15.97 16.73
CA GLY A 135 -23.16 16.98 16.36
C GLY A 135 -21.72 16.64 16.73
N ARG A 136 -21.47 15.39 17.14
CA ARG A 136 -20.16 14.92 17.64
C ARG A 136 -19.42 14.13 16.57
N SER A 137 -18.09 14.09 16.68
CA SER A 137 -17.25 13.21 15.88
C SER A 137 -17.12 11.83 16.53
N SER A 138 -16.95 10.81 15.69
CA SER A 138 -16.71 9.43 16.09
C SER A 138 -15.38 8.92 15.55
N TYR A 139 -14.76 8.00 16.28
CA TYR A 139 -13.54 7.29 15.90
C TYR A 139 -13.77 5.80 16.10
N LEU A 140 -13.44 4.98 15.12
CA LEU A 140 -13.46 3.52 15.27
C LEU A 140 -12.11 3.04 15.79
N CYS A 141 -12.12 2.18 16.80
CA CYS A 141 -10.91 1.53 17.31
C CYS A 141 -11.09 0.02 17.31
N GLY A 142 -10.53 -0.67 16.33
CA GLY A 142 -10.73 -2.10 16.14
C GLY A 142 -9.50 -2.94 16.50
N GLU A 143 -9.67 -3.90 17.40
CA GLU A 143 -8.65 -4.91 17.71
C GLU A 143 -8.93 -6.23 16.99
N SER A 144 -7.93 -6.81 16.31
CA SER A 144 -8.05 -8.12 15.65
C SER A 144 -9.24 -8.19 14.69
N PHE A 145 -10.27 -8.98 15.00
CA PHE A 145 -11.55 -9.03 14.27
C PHE A 145 -12.20 -7.65 14.14
N GLY A 146 -12.22 -6.86 15.22
CA GLY A 146 -12.77 -5.52 15.23
C GLY A 146 -12.05 -4.56 14.28
N GLY A 147 -10.77 -4.81 13.99
CA GLY A 147 -10.02 -4.06 12.97
C GLY A 147 -10.55 -4.32 11.54
N VAL A 148 -10.95 -5.57 11.26
CA VAL A 148 -11.60 -5.96 9.99
C VAL A 148 -12.97 -5.30 9.89
N LEU A 149 -13.76 -5.33 10.98
CA LEU A 149 -15.06 -4.68 11.06
C LEU A 149 -14.96 -3.16 10.89
N ALA A 150 -13.97 -2.52 11.52
CA ALA A 150 -13.74 -1.08 11.40
C ALA A 150 -13.46 -0.65 9.96
N LEU A 151 -12.56 -1.38 9.27
CA LEU A 151 -12.27 -1.13 7.86
C LEU A 151 -13.49 -1.34 6.98
N TYR A 152 -14.25 -2.41 7.20
CA TYR A 152 -15.45 -2.69 6.44
C TYR A 152 -16.50 -1.59 6.61
N VAL A 153 -16.82 -1.17 7.83
CA VAL A 153 -17.79 -0.10 8.08
C VAL A 153 -17.33 1.24 7.46
N ALA A 154 -16.03 1.55 7.55
CA ALA A 154 -15.48 2.78 6.99
C ALA A 154 -15.49 2.85 5.45
N LEU A 155 -15.63 1.72 4.76
CA LEU A 155 -15.46 1.61 3.30
C LEU A 155 -16.58 0.88 2.56
N ARG A 156 -17.59 0.34 3.26
CA ARG A 156 -18.68 -0.44 2.64
C ARG A 156 -19.63 0.39 1.77
N ASP A 157 -19.70 1.70 1.97
CA ASP A 157 -20.49 2.62 1.14
C ASP A 157 -19.59 3.25 0.05
N SER A 158 -20.02 3.15 -1.20
CA SER A 158 -19.30 3.69 -2.35
C SER A 158 -19.22 5.23 -2.36
N ARG A 159 -20.04 5.91 -1.56
CA ARG A 159 -20.03 7.36 -1.38
C ARG A 159 -18.90 7.84 -0.45
N GLY A 160 -18.23 6.92 0.25
CA GLY A 160 -17.13 7.21 1.17
C GLY A 160 -17.47 6.83 2.62
N ALA A 161 -16.62 7.25 3.54
CA ALA A 161 -16.78 6.95 4.96
C ALA A 161 -18.09 7.54 5.52
N PRO A 162 -18.72 6.87 6.53
CA PRO A 162 -19.93 7.37 7.16
C PRO A 162 -19.79 8.80 7.68
N ALA A 163 -20.85 9.60 7.55
CA ALA A 163 -20.89 10.96 8.08
C ALA A 163 -20.64 10.95 9.60
N GLY A 164 -19.79 11.86 10.08
CA GLY A 164 -19.38 11.92 11.49
C GLY A 164 -18.23 10.99 11.88
N LEU A 165 -17.79 10.06 11.00
CA LEU A 165 -16.55 9.30 11.22
C LEU A 165 -15.32 10.17 10.92
N SER A 166 -14.43 10.30 11.91
CA SER A 166 -13.27 11.22 11.86
C SER A 166 -11.91 10.52 11.88
N GLY A 167 -11.85 9.22 12.16
CA GLY A 167 -10.61 8.47 12.12
C GLY A 167 -10.79 6.99 12.48
N VAL A 168 -9.78 6.18 12.17
CA VAL A 168 -9.78 4.74 12.42
C VAL A 168 -8.47 4.31 13.09
N VAL A 169 -8.56 3.50 14.13
CA VAL A 169 -7.43 2.85 14.80
C VAL A 169 -7.56 1.35 14.57
N LEU A 170 -6.49 0.73 14.07
CA LEU A 170 -6.41 -0.70 13.76
C LEU A 170 -5.32 -1.33 14.61
N ILE A 171 -5.69 -2.24 15.51
CA ILE A 171 -4.77 -2.89 16.45
C ILE A 171 -4.67 -4.35 16.06
N ASN A 172 -3.49 -4.77 15.59
CA ASN A 172 -3.24 -6.12 15.06
C ASN A 172 -4.41 -6.63 14.17
N PRO A 173 -4.85 -5.85 13.15
CA PRO A 173 -6.08 -6.15 12.41
C PRO A 173 -5.99 -7.51 11.72
N ALA A 174 -7.04 -8.32 11.85
CA ALA A 174 -7.10 -9.68 11.34
C ALA A 174 -7.33 -9.79 9.82
N THR A 175 -7.01 -8.75 9.06
CA THR A 175 -7.09 -8.70 7.58
C THR A 175 -6.09 -9.65 6.89
N SER A 176 -5.11 -10.18 7.63
CA SER A 176 -4.17 -11.20 7.16
C SER A 176 -4.53 -12.62 7.59
N VAL A 177 -5.69 -12.85 8.21
CA VAL A 177 -6.01 -14.14 8.87
C VAL A 177 -5.93 -15.33 7.91
N GLU A 178 -6.31 -15.18 6.64
CA GLU A 178 -6.25 -16.26 5.64
C GLU A 178 -4.82 -16.75 5.34
N ARG A 179 -3.80 -15.95 5.71
CA ARG A 179 -2.37 -16.30 5.55
C ARG A 179 -1.73 -16.79 6.85
N SER A 180 -2.55 -17.08 7.87
CA SER A 180 -2.10 -17.48 9.20
C SER A 180 -2.72 -18.80 9.63
N TRP A 181 -2.17 -19.43 10.67
CA TRP A 181 -2.62 -20.75 11.15
C TRP A 181 -4.08 -20.78 11.64
N PRO A 182 -4.70 -19.72 12.18
CA PRO A 182 -6.11 -19.72 12.56
C PRO A 182 -7.09 -20.01 11.40
N ALA A 183 -6.69 -19.77 10.15
CA ALA A 183 -7.54 -20.05 8.98
C ALA A 183 -7.90 -21.54 8.82
N GLN A 184 -7.12 -22.44 9.44
CA GLN A 184 -7.37 -23.89 9.40
C GLN A 184 -8.31 -24.37 10.51
N LEU A 185 -8.54 -23.54 11.55
CA LEU A 185 -9.26 -23.95 12.75
C LEU A 185 -10.75 -24.26 12.53
N PRO A 186 -11.53 -23.53 11.70
CA PRO A 186 -12.95 -23.84 11.51
C PRO A 186 -13.18 -25.31 11.11
N GLY A 187 -12.45 -25.81 10.11
CA GLY A 187 -12.57 -27.20 9.68
C GLY A 187 -12.16 -28.21 10.75
N VAL A 188 -11.17 -27.88 11.60
CA VAL A 188 -10.80 -28.73 12.74
C VAL A 188 -11.92 -28.74 13.79
N LEU A 189 -12.48 -27.59 14.12
CA LEU A 189 -13.56 -27.47 15.11
C LEU A 189 -14.86 -28.12 14.63
N ASP A 190 -15.15 -28.08 13.33
CA ASP A 190 -16.28 -28.77 12.70
C ASP A 190 -16.10 -30.28 12.79
N ALA A 191 -14.92 -30.80 12.41
CA ALA A 191 -14.60 -32.22 12.53
C ALA A 191 -14.66 -32.73 13.98
N LEU A 192 -14.23 -31.92 14.95
CA LEU A 192 -14.41 -32.25 16.38
C LEU A 192 -15.89 -32.33 16.76
N GLY A 193 -16.77 -31.56 16.11
CA GLY A 193 -18.20 -31.56 16.34
C GLY A 193 -18.93 -32.81 15.86
N GLU A 194 -18.34 -33.55 14.93
CA GLU A 194 -18.88 -34.82 14.43
C GLU A 194 -18.61 -35.98 15.40
N LEU A 195 -17.74 -35.80 16.39
CA LEU A 195 -17.42 -36.80 17.41
C LEU A 195 -18.55 -36.92 18.47
N PRO A 196 -18.65 -38.06 19.18
CA PRO A 196 -19.55 -38.19 20.32
C PRO A 196 -19.34 -37.05 21.34
N PRO A 197 -20.41 -36.49 21.96
CA PRO A 197 -20.33 -35.24 22.72
C PRO A 197 -19.22 -35.18 23.79
N VAL A 198 -19.06 -36.25 24.58
CA VAL A 198 -18.03 -36.33 25.62
C VAL A 198 -16.61 -36.27 25.03
N VAL A 199 -16.41 -36.92 23.88
CA VAL A 199 -15.12 -36.94 23.18
C VAL A 199 -14.84 -35.59 22.51
N SER A 200 -15.87 -34.98 21.91
CA SER A 200 -15.81 -33.65 21.29
C SER A 200 -15.37 -32.59 22.31
N GLU A 201 -16.00 -32.57 23.48
CA GLU A 201 -15.67 -31.61 24.55
C GLU A 201 -14.27 -31.83 25.11
N ALA A 202 -13.87 -33.08 25.37
CA ALA A 202 -12.52 -33.38 25.84
C ALA A 202 -11.44 -32.97 24.82
N ALA A 203 -11.67 -33.26 23.53
CA ALA A 203 -10.78 -32.88 22.45
C ALA A 203 -10.70 -31.36 22.26
N TYR A 204 -11.85 -30.66 22.35
CA TYR A 204 -11.89 -29.21 22.30
C TYR A 204 -11.08 -28.59 23.43
N MET A 205 -11.29 -29.02 24.68
CA MET A 205 -10.56 -28.52 25.85
C MET A 205 -9.04 -28.72 25.71
N ALA A 206 -8.62 -29.84 25.13
CA ALA A 206 -7.20 -30.15 24.90
C ALA A 206 -6.54 -29.19 23.90
N ILE A 207 -7.26 -28.70 22.89
CA ILE A 207 -6.72 -27.77 21.88
C ILE A 207 -7.02 -26.29 22.16
N ALA A 208 -8.06 -25.99 22.92
CA ALA A 208 -8.47 -24.61 23.21
C ALA A 208 -7.42 -23.88 24.07
N THR A 209 -6.89 -24.55 25.09
CA THR A 209 -5.87 -23.98 26.00
C THR A 209 -4.63 -23.44 25.26
N PRO A 210 -3.96 -24.21 24.38
CA PRO A 210 -2.81 -23.69 23.63
C PRO A 210 -3.19 -22.60 22.63
N ILE A 211 -4.36 -22.68 21.97
CA ILE A 211 -4.88 -21.63 21.08
C ILE A 211 -4.99 -20.30 21.83
N PHE A 212 -5.66 -20.32 22.98
CA PHE A 212 -5.84 -19.12 23.80
C PHE A 212 -4.51 -18.62 24.39
N SER A 213 -3.58 -19.51 24.73
CA SER A 213 -2.24 -19.09 25.13
C SER A 213 -1.50 -18.33 24.03
N TRP A 214 -1.68 -18.69 22.76
CA TRP A 214 -1.08 -17.94 21.65
C TRP A 214 -1.77 -16.61 21.37
N ILE A 215 -3.08 -16.52 21.59
CA ILE A 215 -3.86 -15.27 21.50
C ILE A 215 -3.48 -14.31 22.61
N SER A 216 -3.41 -14.79 23.85
CA SER A 216 -3.12 -13.94 25.00
C SER A 216 -1.65 -13.50 25.06
N GLY A 217 -0.70 -14.27 24.51
CA GLY A 217 0.71 -13.92 24.51
C GLY A 217 1.43 -14.29 25.80
N ASP A 218 2.55 -13.63 26.11
CA ASP A 218 3.38 -13.92 27.29
C ASP A 218 2.65 -13.52 28.60
N PRO A 219 2.35 -14.48 29.51
CA PRO A 219 1.68 -14.20 30.78
C PRO A 219 2.39 -13.16 31.65
N LEU A 220 3.71 -13.00 31.51
CA LEU A 220 4.48 -12.01 32.25
C LEU A 220 4.19 -10.58 31.77
N GLN A 221 3.90 -10.41 30.49
CA GLN A 221 3.59 -9.10 29.89
C GLN A 221 2.14 -8.68 30.15
N LEU A 222 1.20 -9.62 30.12
CA LEU A 222 -0.21 -9.39 30.47
C LEU A 222 -0.42 -9.02 31.94
N GLY A 223 0.48 -9.44 32.82
CA GLY A 223 0.32 -9.23 34.26
C GLY A 223 1.06 -8.01 34.81
N GLY A 224 2.10 -7.51 34.11
CA GLY A 224 2.95 -6.44 34.64
C GLY A 224 2.13 -5.22 35.06
N ARG A 225 2.60 -4.40 35.99
CA ARG A 225 2.07 -3.05 36.22
C ARG A 225 3.22 -2.06 36.04
N ALA A 226 2.97 -0.87 35.51
CA ALA A 226 4.02 0.16 35.39
C ALA A 226 4.69 0.48 36.74
N ALA A 227 3.96 0.32 37.86
CA ALA A 227 4.48 0.45 39.21
C ALA A 227 5.51 -0.63 39.60
N ASP A 228 5.55 -1.77 38.92
CA ASP A 228 6.40 -2.91 39.29
C ASP A 228 7.87 -2.73 38.89
N GLU A 229 8.15 -1.89 37.89
CA GLU A 229 9.53 -1.56 37.51
C GLU A 229 10.27 -0.83 38.63
N SER A 230 9.52 -0.14 39.51
CA SER A 230 10.05 0.53 40.70
C SER A 230 10.30 -0.40 41.90
N LEU A 231 9.88 -1.67 41.84
CA LEU A 231 10.06 -2.63 42.95
C LEU A 231 11.49 -3.20 43.02
N PRO A 232 12.04 -3.46 44.23
CA PRO A 232 13.27 -4.23 44.41
C PRO A 232 13.24 -5.64 43.79
N SER A 233 14.40 -6.17 43.37
CA SER A 233 14.51 -7.43 42.60
C SER A 233 13.81 -8.64 43.22
N ALA A 234 13.91 -8.81 44.54
CA ALA A 234 13.26 -9.91 45.25
C ALA A 234 11.72 -9.83 45.21
N LEU A 235 11.16 -8.61 45.26
CA LEU A 235 9.72 -8.39 45.18
C LEU A 235 9.22 -8.48 43.73
N ARG A 236 10.06 -8.18 42.74
CA ARG A 236 9.73 -8.38 41.32
C ARG A 236 9.46 -9.85 40.98
N THR A 237 10.25 -10.78 41.51
CA THR A 237 10.06 -12.23 41.30
C THR A 237 8.78 -12.75 41.99
N ALA A 238 8.51 -12.30 43.22
CA ALA A 238 7.28 -12.66 43.93
C ALA A 238 6.03 -12.10 43.23
N ALA A 239 6.11 -10.87 42.72
CA ALA A 239 5.05 -10.26 41.94
C ALA A 239 4.85 -11.01 40.60
N ALA A 240 5.93 -11.45 39.93
CA ALA A 240 5.85 -12.27 38.70
C ALA A 240 5.15 -13.62 38.92
N LEU A 241 5.46 -14.31 40.03
CA LEU A 241 4.77 -15.56 40.40
C LEU A 241 3.31 -15.33 40.80
N GLY A 242 3.02 -14.24 41.52
CA GLY A 242 1.65 -13.83 41.83
C GLY A 242 0.81 -13.51 40.59
N ARG A 243 1.44 -12.96 39.54
CA ARG A 243 0.81 -12.67 38.24
C ARG A 243 0.51 -13.91 37.42
N LEU A 244 1.45 -14.86 37.34
CA LEU A 244 1.20 -16.17 36.74
C LEU A 244 0.00 -16.87 37.41
N ALA A 245 -0.09 -16.76 38.74
CA ALA A 245 -1.23 -17.30 39.48
C ALA A 245 -2.55 -16.53 39.24
N SER A 246 -2.50 -15.21 38.97
CA SER A 246 -3.69 -14.41 38.67
C SER A 246 -4.17 -14.53 37.21
N GLN A 247 -3.34 -15.02 36.30
CA GLN A 247 -3.69 -15.29 34.89
C GLN A 247 -4.21 -16.72 34.65
N LEU A 248 -4.03 -17.63 35.62
CA LEU A 248 -4.58 -18.99 35.56
C LEU A 248 -6.11 -19.01 35.30
N PRO A 249 -6.92 -18.17 35.98
CA PRO A 249 -8.37 -18.07 35.73
C PRO A 249 -8.70 -17.75 34.27
N LEU A 250 -7.98 -16.83 33.62
CA LEU A 250 -8.20 -16.48 32.21
C LEU A 250 -8.03 -17.70 31.30
N LEU A 251 -6.95 -18.47 31.47
CA LEU A 251 -6.69 -19.67 30.67
C LEU A 251 -7.71 -20.80 30.94
N THR A 252 -8.21 -20.91 32.17
CA THR A 252 -9.21 -21.94 32.53
C THR A 252 -10.64 -21.55 32.21
N GLU A 253 -10.95 -20.25 32.13
CA GLU A 253 -12.30 -19.74 31.86
C GLU A 253 -12.57 -19.49 30.38
N LEU A 254 -11.54 -19.22 29.56
CA LEU A 254 -11.69 -18.96 28.13
C LEU A 254 -12.43 -20.08 27.37
N PRO A 255 -12.16 -21.38 27.60
CA PRO A 255 -12.93 -22.45 26.98
C PRO A 255 -14.42 -22.48 27.39
N THR A 256 -14.75 -21.91 28.56
CA THR A 256 -16.15 -21.79 29.03
C THR A 256 -16.85 -20.57 28.43
N VAL A 257 -16.11 -19.50 28.13
CA VAL A 257 -16.64 -18.30 27.46
C VAL A 257 -16.73 -18.49 25.95
N PHE A 258 -15.91 -19.37 25.40
CA PHE A 258 -15.94 -19.78 24.00
C PHE A 258 -16.22 -21.27 23.91
N PRO A 259 -17.49 -21.70 23.94
CA PRO A 259 -17.83 -23.06 23.54
C PRO A 259 -17.34 -23.34 22.11
N ARG A 260 -17.05 -24.60 21.78
CA ARG A 260 -16.55 -25.02 20.45
C ARG A 260 -17.34 -24.40 19.30
N ALA A 261 -18.67 -24.47 19.38
CA ALA A 261 -19.58 -23.93 18.35
C ALA A 261 -19.47 -22.41 18.20
N THR A 262 -19.27 -21.68 19.30
CA THR A 262 -19.06 -20.23 19.28
C THR A 262 -17.72 -19.87 18.67
N LEU A 263 -16.64 -20.57 19.05
CA LEU A 263 -15.32 -20.32 18.46
C LEU A 263 -15.32 -20.61 16.95
N ALA A 264 -15.91 -21.74 16.54
CA ALA A 264 -16.05 -22.11 15.12
C ALA A 264 -16.80 -21.03 14.33
N PHE A 265 -17.97 -20.62 14.84
CA PHE A 265 -18.78 -19.56 14.22
C PHE A 265 -18.00 -18.24 14.07
N ARG A 266 -17.34 -17.77 15.14
CA ARG A 266 -16.60 -16.50 15.12
C ARG A 266 -15.37 -16.54 14.21
N LEU A 267 -14.69 -17.66 14.10
CA LEU A 267 -13.56 -17.83 13.17
C LEU A 267 -14.03 -17.91 11.72
N SER A 268 -15.13 -18.60 11.43
CA SER A 268 -15.74 -18.61 10.09
C SER A 268 -16.17 -17.20 9.67
N MET A 269 -16.83 -16.47 10.57
CA MET A 269 -17.20 -15.07 10.34
C MET A 269 -15.96 -14.19 10.09
N LEU A 270 -14.87 -14.39 10.84
CA LEU A 270 -13.62 -13.66 10.64
C LEU A 270 -13.01 -13.90 9.25
N LEU A 271 -13.04 -15.14 8.75
CA LEU A 271 -12.56 -15.45 7.40
C LEU A 271 -13.41 -14.77 6.34
N ASP A 272 -14.74 -14.82 6.47
CA ASP A 272 -15.65 -14.14 5.53
C ASP A 272 -15.48 -12.62 5.58
N ALA A 273 -15.27 -12.06 6.77
CA ALA A 273 -14.97 -10.64 6.97
C ALA A 273 -13.65 -10.22 6.29
N SER A 274 -12.60 -11.02 6.45
CA SER A 274 -11.29 -10.79 5.81
C SER A 274 -11.43 -10.74 4.29
N ARG A 275 -12.16 -11.71 3.71
CA ARG A 275 -12.44 -11.75 2.26
C ARG A 275 -13.26 -10.56 1.78
N ALA A 276 -14.18 -10.06 2.61
CA ALA A 276 -14.97 -8.88 2.29
C ALA A 276 -14.08 -7.63 2.24
N VAL A 277 -13.19 -7.46 3.21
CA VAL A 277 -12.24 -6.32 3.24
C VAL A 277 -11.24 -6.38 2.09
N ASP A 278 -10.82 -7.57 1.67
CA ASP A 278 -9.91 -7.76 0.52
C ASP A 278 -10.48 -7.24 -0.82
N LYS A 279 -11.81 -7.06 -0.89
CA LYS A 279 -12.50 -6.49 -2.07
C LYS A 279 -12.67 -4.96 -2.01
N LEU A 280 -12.33 -4.34 -0.88
CA LEU A 280 -12.51 -2.90 -0.69
C LEU A 280 -11.39 -2.09 -1.31
N ALA A 281 -11.74 -0.93 -1.88
CA ALA A 281 -10.78 0.04 -2.37
C ALA A 281 -10.19 0.85 -1.19
N LEU A 282 -9.24 0.25 -0.45
CA LEU A 282 -8.60 0.87 0.72
C LEU A 282 -8.05 2.29 0.43
N SER A 283 -7.64 2.55 -0.81
CA SER A 283 -7.16 3.86 -1.26
C SER A 283 -8.20 4.99 -1.15
N GLN A 284 -9.49 4.67 -1.00
CA GLN A 284 -10.57 5.63 -0.81
C GLN A 284 -10.72 6.12 0.63
N LEU A 285 -10.12 5.44 1.62
CA LEU A 285 -10.19 5.86 3.02
C LEU A 285 -9.21 7.01 3.29
N THR A 286 -9.67 8.25 3.09
CA THR A 286 -8.88 9.48 3.28
C THR A 286 -8.77 9.89 4.74
N LEU A 287 -9.65 9.38 5.61
CA LEU A 287 -9.62 9.65 7.05
C LEU A 287 -8.28 9.24 7.67
N PRO A 288 -7.82 9.91 8.75
CA PRO A 288 -6.68 9.48 9.53
C PRO A 288 -6.80 8.03 9.96
N VAL A 289 -5.77 7.23 9.66
CA VAL A 289 -5.67 5.85 10.15
C VAL A 289 -4.42 5.70 11.01
N GLU A 290 -4.57 5.08 12.17
CA GLU A 290 -3.46 4.62 13.00
C GLU A 290 -3.42 3.10 12.99
N VAL A 291 -2.33 2.51 12.51
CA VAL A 291 -2.13 1.06 12.48
C VAL A 291 -1.14 0.68 13.56
N ILE A 292 -1.62 0.06 14.62
CA ILE A 292 -0.84 -0.44 15.75
C ILE A 292 -0.53 -1.91 15.48
N SER A 293 0.76 -2.26 15.43
CA SER A 293 1.22 -3.63 15.14
C SER A 293 2.18 -4.14 16.19
N SER A 294 2.07 -5.41 16.54
CA SER A 294 2.86 -6.03 17.60
C SER A 294 3.95 -6.91 17.02
N SER A 295 5.19 -6.84 17.56
CA SER A 295 6.34 -7.53 16.97
C SER A 295 6.37 -9.04 17.26
N GLU A 296 5.74 -9.49 18.34
CA GLU A 296 5.71 -10.89 18.79
C GLU A 296 4.31 -11.51 18.68
N ASP A 297 3.49 -10.98 17.76
CA ASP A 297 2.19 -11.57 17.45
C ASP A 297 2.37 -12.97 16.85
N ARG A 298 1.94 -13.99 17.58
CA ARG A 298 2.03 -15.41 17.18
C ARG A 298 0.77 -15.90 16.47
N VAL A 299 -0.25 -15.07 16.38
CA VAL A 299 -1.53 -15.38 15.74
C VAL A 299 -1.50 -14.86 14.30
N LEU A 300 -1.09 -13.60 14.13
CA LEU A 300 -1.09 -12.92 12.84
C LEU A 300 0.30 -12.37 12.51
N PRO A 301 0.68 -12.27 11.22
CA PRO A 301 1.86 -11.54 10.78
C PRO A 301 1.64 -10.00 10.86
N SER A 302 1.35 -9.48 12.05
CA SER A 302 0.83 -8.12 12.28
C SER A 302 1.77 -7.01 11.80
N THR A 303 3.09 -7.19 11.89
CA THR A 303 4.05 -6.20 11.37
C THR A 303 4.02 -6.13 9.83
N ASP A 304 3.97 -7.27 9.15
CA ASP A 304 3.89 -7.32 7.68
C ASP A 304 2.54 -6.80 7.18
N GLU A 305 1.47 -7.13 7.90
CA GLU A 305 0.13 -6.66 7.58
C GLU A 305 -0.01 -5.15 7.76
N ALA A 306 0.58 -4.56 8.81
CA ALA A 306 0.60 -3.12 8.98
C ALA A 306 1.32 -2.41 7.82
N ARG A 307 2.46 -2.95 7.36
CA ARG A 307 3.17 -2.42 6.18
C ARG A 307 2.34 -2.55 4.90
N ARG A 308 1.53 -3.61 4.76
CA ARG A 308 0.62 -3.77 3.62
C ARG A 308 -0.52 -2.75 3.66
N LEU A 309 -1.18 -2.62 4.81
CA LEU A 309 -2.28 -1.69 5.02
C LEU A 309 -1.83 -0.24 4.83
N ALA A 310 -0.69 0.16 5.39
CA ALA A 310 -0.21 1.53 5.26
C ALA A 310 0.20 1.89 3.83
N ARG A 311 0.62 0.92 3.01
CA ARG A 311 0.82 1.14 1.57
C ARG A 311 -0.49 1.35 0.81
N ALA A 312 -1.57 0.71 1.25
CA ALA A 312 -2.88 0.79 0.61
C ALA A 312 -3.75 1.96 1.12
N LEU A 313 -3.53 2.41 2.36
CA LEU A 313 -4.30 3.45 3.04
C LEU A 313 -3.57 4.80 2.97
N PRO A 314 -4.14 5.83 2.32
CA PRO A 314 -3.41 7.05 1.99
C PRO A 314 -3.07 7.91 3.21
N ASN A 315 -3.77 7.79 4.33
CA ASN A 315 -3.54 8.58 5.54
C ASN A 315 -3.18 7.71 6.77
N ALA A 316 -2.54 6.57 6.51
CA ALA A 316 -2.10 5.65 7.56
C ALA A 316 -0.73 6.04 8.13
N GLN A 317 -0.62 5.90 9.45
CA GLN A 317 0.66 5.85 10.17
C GLN A 317 0.78 4.49 10.87
N ILE A 318 2.01 4.03 11.09
CA ILE A 318 2.27 2.78 11.80
C ILE A 318 2.89 3.10 13.15
N THR A 319 2.30 2.58 14.23
CA THR A 319 2.98 2.41 15.52
C THR A 319 3.30 0.94 15.72
N ARG A 320 4.58 0.59 15.81
CA ARG A 320 5.02 -0.76 16.13
C ARG A 320 5.29 -0.87 17.64
N LEU A 321 4.66 -1.87 18.27
CA LEU A 321 4.84 -2.25 19.67
C LEU A 321 5.91 -3.34 19.78
N ARG A 322 7.04 -3.02 20.40
CA ARG A 322 8.13 -3.98 20.61
C ARG A 322 7.76 -4.99 21.68
N ALA A 323 8.22 -6.21 21.45
CA ALA A 323 8.07 -7.33 22.36
C ALA A 323 6.60 -7.66 22.69
N SER A 324 5.60 -7.20 21.92
CA SER A 324 4.16 -7.27 22.24
C SER A 324 3.44 -8.36 21.46
N GLY A 325 2.41 -8.95 22.07
CA GLY A 325 1.60 -10.05 21.55
C GLY A 325 0.33 -9.62 20.81
N HIS A 326 -0.59 -10.56 20.60
CA HIS A 326 -1.77 -10.32 19.76
C HIS A 326 -2.84 -9.41 20.41
N VAL A 327 -2.96 -9.41 21.75
CA VAL A 327 -3.94 -8.61 22.51
C VAL A 327 -3.23 -7.53 23.35
N PRO A 328 -2.57 -6.54 22.71
CA PRO A 328 -1.65 -5.62 23.38
C PRO A 328 -2.34 -4.72 24.41
N LEU A 329 -3.65 -4.49 24.31
CA LEU A 329 -4.38 -3.61 25.23
C LEU A 329 -4.50 -4.17 26.66
N LEU A 330 -4.28 -5.47 26.83
CA LEU A 330 -4.16 -6.10 28.14
C LEU A 330 -2.76 -5.95 28.72
N GLU A 331 -1.72 -5.66 27.94
CA GLU A 331 -0.35 -5.49 28.46
C GLU A 331 -0.21 -4.14 29.18
N ALA A 332 0.32 -4.12 30.40
CA ALA A 332 0.33 -2.86 31.17
C ALA A 332 1.35 -1.81 30.70
N ARG A 333 2.33 -2.20 29.91
CA ARG A 333 3.24 -1.23 29.28
C ARG A 333 2.57 -0.46 28.15
N VAL A 334 1.51 -1.02 27.57
CA VAL A 334 0.79 -0.39 26.46
C VAL A 334 -0.16 0.66 27.01
N ARG A 335 0.03 1.90 26.55
CA ARG A 335 -0.79 3.06 26.91
C ARG A 335 -1.45 3.59 25.66
N LEU A 336 -2.65 3.07 25.33
CA LEU A 336 -3.34 3.40 24.07
C LEU A 336 -3.56 4.91 23.92
N ALA A 337 -4.04 5.58 24.97
CA ALA A 337 -4.28 7.03 24.95
C ALA A 337 -3.01 7.83 24.57
N LYS A 338 -1.84 7.42 25.08
CA LYS A 338 -0.56 8.05 24.72
C LYS A 338 -0.24 7.81 23.25
N ILE A 339 -0.38 6.58 22.76
CA ILE A 339 -0.12 6.23 21.35
C ILE A 339 -0.97 7.09 20.41
N LEU A 340 -2.27 7.26 20.72
CA LEU A 340 -3.20 8.06 19.90
C LEU A 340 -2.86 9.55 19.91
N ARG A 341 -2.46 10.11 21.06
CA ARG A 341 -1.97 11.50 21.17
C ARG A 341 -0.67 11.71 20.42
N ASP A 342 0.30 10.82 20.59
CA ASP A 342 1.57 10.92 19.87
C ASP A 342 1.34 10.76 18.35
N ALA A 343 0.35 9.96 17.93
CA ALA A 343 -0.06 9.81 16.52
C ALA A 343 -0.90 10.98 16.00
N ARG A 344 -1.21 11.95 16.88
CA ARG A 344 -2.03 13.13 16.62
C ARG A 344 -3.34 12.77 15.93
N LEU A 345 -3.97 11.66 16.31
CA LEU A 345 -5.12 11.09 15.60
C LEU A 345 -6.26 12.11 15.44
N ILE A 346 -6.59 12.83 16.51
CA ILE A 346 -7.68 13.82 16.54
C ILE A 346 -7.34 15.05 15.70
N GLU A 347 -6.05 15.44 15.68
CA GLU A 347 -5.59 16.66 15.00
C GLU A 347 -5.37 16.47 13.49
N ARG A 348 -5.25 15.21 13.03
CA ARG A 348 -5.07 14.91 11.61
C ARG A 348 -6.38 15.16 10.85
N ALA A 349 -6.30 15.97 9.79
CA ALA A 349 -7.39 16.13 8.85
C ALA A 349 -7.43 14.95 7.85
N PRO A 350 -8.60 14.68 7.23
CA PRO A 350 -8.68 13.79 6.08
C PRO A 350 -7.69 14.21 4.99
N ARG A 351 -6.99 13.25 4.39
CA ARG A 351 -6.01 13.51 3.33
C ARG A 351 -6.75 13.82 2.04
N ARG A 352 -6.57 15.03 1.52
CA ARG A 352 -7.02 15.37 0.16
C ARG A 352 -6.22 14.55 -0.85
N ALA A 353 -6.90 13.97 -1.84
CA ALA A 353 -6.24 13.35 -2.98
C ALA A 353 -5.35 14.40 -3.68
N LYS A 354 -4.05 14.10 -3.81
CA LYS A 354 -3.08 15.00 -4.44
C LYS A 354 -3.48 15.24 -5.89
N ASP A 355 -3.63 16.50 -6.28
CA ASP A 355 -3.82 16.88 -7.68
C ASP A 355 -2.44 17.11 -8.29
N TYR A 356 -1.80 16.05 -8.76
CA TYR A 356 -0.45 16.07 -9.33
C TYR A 356 -0.21 17.10 -10.44
N VAL A 357 -1.27 17.63 -11.06
CA VAL A 357 -1.15 18.72 -12.03
C VAL A 357 -1.20 20.09 -11.35
N ASN A 358 -2.23 20.34 -10.54
CA ASN A 358 -2.48 21.67 -9.97
C ASN A 358 -1.65 21.97 -8.71
N ASP A 359 -1.30 20.94 -7.93
CA ASP A 359 -0.51 21.08 -6.70
C ASP A 359 1.00 21.01 -6.98
N PHE A 360 1.41 20.91 -8.24
CA PHE A 360 2.81 20.77 -8.63
C PHE A 360 3.57 22.10 -8.50
N THR A 361 4.78 22.01 -7.98
CA THR A 361 5.75 23.10 -7.92
C THR A 361 7.00 22.68 -8.68
N LEU A 362 7.60 23.63 -9.40
CA LEU A 362 8.83 23.35 -10.14
C LEU A 362 9.94 22.95 -9.17
N PRO A 363 10.70 21.88 -9.45
CA PRO A 363 11.88 21.54 -8.66
C PRO A 363 12.91 22.68 -8.76
N THR A 364 13.60 22.92 -7.66
CA THR A 364 14.76 23.81 -7.63
C THR A 364 15.88 23.27 -8.52
N ALA A 365 16.77 24.16 -8.96
CA ALA A 365 17.95 23.76 -9.75
C ALA A 365 18.81 22.70 -9.02
N ALA A 366 18.86 22.75 -7.68
CA ALA A 366 19.58 21.78 -6.87
C ALA A 366 18.91 20.40 -6.84
N GLU A 367 17.58 20.35 -6.72
CA GLU A 367 16.80 19.11 -6.80
C GLU A 367 16.95 18.46 -8.17
N PHE A 368 16.85 19.26 -9.23
CA PHE A 368 17.05 18.77 -10.60
C PHE A 368 18.48 18.28 -10.83
N ALA A 369 19.50 19.00 -10.32
CA ALA A 369 20.89 18.57 -10.39
C ALA A 369 21.16 17.28 -9.61
N ASN A 370 20.51 17.09 -8.45
CA ASN A 370 20.55 15.84 -7.69
C ASN A 370 19.96 14.67 -8.49
N ALA A 371 18.77 14.85 -9.07
CA ALA A 371 18.13 13.83 -9.91
C ALA A 371 19.00 13.49 -11.13
N SER A 372 19.55 14.51 -11.80
CA SER A 372 20.49 14.37 -12.92
C SER A 372 21.75 13.59 -12.53
N ARG A 373 22.31 13.83 -11.32
CA ARG A 373 23.46 13.08 -10.80
C ARG A 373 23.15 11.60 -10.62
N SER A 374 21.94 11.25 -10.17
CA SER A 374 21.51 9.85 -10.03
C SER A 374 21.45 9.10 -11.36
N LEU A 375 21.26 9.81 -12.48
CA LEU A 375 21.27 9.24 -13.84
C LEU A 375 22.68 9.18 -14.47
N ALA A 376 23.68 9.86 -13.89
CA ALA A 376 25.01 10.01 -14.50
C ALA A 376 25.69 8.66 -14.79
N SER A 377 25.62 7.70 -13.86
CA SER A 377 26.21 6.37 -14.04
C SER A 377 25.55 5.60 -15.19
N VAL A 378 24.22 5.71 -15.31
CA VAL A 378 23.48 5.11 -16.42
C VAL A 378 23.90 5.76 -17.74
N ARG A 379 23.96 7.09 -17.80
CA ARG A 379 24.39 7.82 -19.02
C ARG A 379 25.81 7.48 -19.45
N LYS A 380 26.75 7.35 -18.51
CA LYS A 380 28.12 6.90 -18.83
C LYS A 380 28.12 5.47 -19.37
N LEU A 381 27.34 4.59 -18.77
CA LEU A 381 27.27 3.20 -19.19
C LEU A 381 26.59 3.04 -20.56
N THR A 382 25.58 3.84 -20.90
CA THR A 382 24.75 3.65 -22.11
C THR A 382 25.00 4.67 -23.23
N SER A 383 25.75 5.75 -22.97
CA SER A 383 26.00 6.88 -23.89
C SER A 383 24.84 7.17 -24.86
N PRO A 384 23.69 7.66 -24.36
CA PRO A 384 22.52 7.87 -25.20
C PRO A 384 22.82 8.76 -26.41
N VAL A 385 22.38 8.34 -27.59
CA VAL A 385 22.41 9.09 -28.85
C VAL A 385 21.05 9.73 -29.07
N TRP A 386 21.04 11.02 -29.36
CA TRP A 386 19.84 11.82 -29.53
C TRP A 386 19.73 12.30 -30.96
N LEU A 387 18.61 12.01 -31.61
CA LEU A 387 18.27 12.46 -32.96
C LEU A 387 16.90 13.11 -32.96
N SER A 388 16.69 14.08 -33.84
CA SER A 388 15.36 14.68 -34.07
C SER A 388 15.12 14.92 -35.55
N THR A 389 13.86 14.92 -35.97
CA THR A 389 13.43 15.20 -37.34
C THR A 389 12.77 16.58 -37.37
N ASP A 390 13.27 17.48 -38.23
CA ASP A 390 12.69 18.82 -38.38
C ASP A 390 11.38 18.80 -39.18
N ALA A 391 10.67 19.94 -39.21
CA ALA A 391 9.41 20.08 -39.95
C ALA A 391 9.52 19.85 -41.47
N ARG A 392 10.75 19.78 -42.02
CA ARG A 392 11.01 19.46 -43.43
C ARG A 392 11.34 17.97 -43.63
N GLY A 393 11.24 17.16 -42.58
CA GLY A 393 11.57 15.74 -42.60
C GLY A 393 13.08 15.44 -42.53
N ARG A 394 13.94 16.44 -42.24
CA ARG A 394 15.38 16.22 -42.15
C ARG A 394 15.77 15.78 -40.75
N ARG A 395 16.54 14.70 -40.66
CA ARG A 395 17.09 14.20 -39.39
C ARG A 395 18.35 14.97 -39.02
N VAL A 396 18.42 15.39 -37.76
CA VAL A 396 19.54 16.14 -37.18
C VAL A 396 20.00 15.49 -35.88
N ALA A 397 21.27 15.71 -35.53
CA ALA A 397 21.80 15.30 -34.25
C ALA A 397 21.28 16.23 -33.13
N GLY A 398 20.99 15.67 -31.97
CA GLY A 398 20.41 16.37 -30.83
C GLY A 398 18.91 16.67 -31.02
N LEU A 399 18.41 17.62 -30.23
CA LEU A 399 16.98 17.99 -30.19
C LEU A 399 16.65 19.25 -31.02
N GLY A 400 17.56 19.70 -31.87
CA GLY A 400 17.39 20.92 -32.67
C GLY A 400 16.28 20.86 -33.72
N GLY A 401 15.78 19.67 -34.07
CA GLY A 401 14.64 19.47 -34.97
C GLY A 401 13.28 19.56 -34.28
N LEU A 402 13.23 19.69 -32.96
CA LEU A 402 11.96 19.78 -32.23
C LEU A 402 11.19 21.07 -32.59
N PRO A 403 9.84 21.02 -32.57
CA PRO A 403 9.04 22.23 -32.63
C PRO A 403 9.29 23.11 -31.40
N PRO A 404 8.99 24.43 -31.46
CA PRO A 404 9.12 25.31 -30.31
C PRO A 404 8.34 24.78 -29.11
N LEU A 405 9.01 24.63 -27.96
CA LEU A 405 8.39 24.12 -26.73
C LEU A 405 7.92 25.29 -25.86
N PRO A 406 6.71 25.22 -25.28
CA PRO A 406 6.23 26.23 -24.35
C PRO A 406 7.04 26.20 -23.04
N SER A 407 7.39 27.38 -22.53
CA SER A 407 7.96 27.52 -21.19
C SER A 407 6.91 27.21 -20.12
N PHE A 408 7.29 26.53 -19.05
CA PHE A 408 6.40 26.22 -17.93
C PHE A 408 5.89 27.50 -17.25
N GLY A 409 4.59 27.58 -16.90
CA GLY A 409 4.04 28.66 -16.08
C GLY A 409 3.58 29.93 -16.79
N ALA A 410 3.75 30.08 -18.11
CA ALA A 410 3.09 31.17 -18.84
C ALA A 410 1.56 30.94 -18.84
N SER A 411 0.77 31.94 -18.43
CA SER A 411 -0.68 31.83 -18.27
C SER A 411 -1.43 31.64 -19.60
N VAL A 412 -2.43 30.76 -19.64
CA VAL A 412 -3.44 30.66 -20.71
C VAL A 412 -4.67 31.43 -20.23
N THR A 413 -4.73 32.74 -20.46
CA THR A 413 -5.90 33.57 -20.10
C THR A 413 -6.82 33.89 -21.27
N ALA A 414 -6.69 33.21 -22.40
CA ALA A 414 -7.65 33.36 -23.50
C ALA A 414 -8.11 31.99 -23.97
N GLU A 415 -9.41 31.70 -23.82
CA GLU A 415 -10.06 30.79 -24.75
C GLU A 415 -9.80 31.32 -26.17
N PRO A 416 -9.61 30.45 -27.18
CA PRO A 416 -9.51 30.90 -28.56
C PRO A 416 -10.87 31.49 -28.96
N SER A 417 -11.03 32.80 -28.78
CA SER A 417 -12.16 33.54 -29.33
C SER A 417 -12.08 33.42 -30.85
N SER A 418 -13.15 32.90 -31.45
CA SER A 418 -13.34 32.82 -32.90
C SER A 418 -12.91 34.15 -33.55
N PRO A 419 -12.02 34.16 -34.55
CA PRO A 419 -11.59 35.42 -35.14
C PRO A 419 -12.80 36.08 -35.85
N LEU A 420 -13.13 37.30 -35.43
CA LEU A 420 -14.02 38.17 -36.18
C LEU A 420 -13.37 38.42 -37.57
N PRO A 421 -14.14 38.36 -38.68
CA PRO A 421 -13.57 38.59 -40.00
C PRO A 421 -13.12 40.05 -40.13
N GLY A 422 -11.83 40.29 -40.37
CA GLY A 422 -11.30 41.59 -40.81
C GLY A 422 -10.30 42.31 -39.88
N ALA A 423 -9.83 41.69 -38.80
CA ALA A 423 -8.72 42.26 -38.01
C ALA A 423 -7.38 41.66 -38.47
N GLU A 424 -6.49 42.52 -39.00
CA GLU A 424 -5.07 42.21 -39.19
C GLU A 424 -4.45 41.78 -37.84
N PRO A 425 -3.67 40.69 -37.78
CA PRO A 425 -3.12 40.19 -36.53
C PRO A 425 -1.99 41.10 -36.04
N ASP A 426 -2.28 41.88 -35.01
CA ASP A 426 -1.26 42.63 -34.27
C ASP A 426 -0.29 41.64 -33.58
N GLY A 427 1.02 41.90 -33.71
CA GLY A 427 2.14 41.01 -33.44
C GLY A 427 2.39 40.66 -31.97
N THR A 428 1.34 40.25 -31.25
CA THR A 428 1.41 39.77 -29.87
C THR A 428 1.84 38.31 -29.84
N SER A 429 2.83 37.99 -28.99
CA SER A 429 3.53 36.70 -28.93
C SER A 429 2.56 35.50 -28.80
N VAL A 430 2.29 34.82 -29.91
CA VAL A 430 1.53 33.57 -29.92
C VAL A 430 2.37 32.51 -29.24
N ARG A 431 1.97 32.10 -28.02
CA ARG A 431 2.64 31.02 -27.30
C ARG A 431 2.60 29.74 -28.18
N PRO A 432 3.71 29.02 -28.33
CA PRO A 432 3.71 27.80 -29.12
C PRO A 432 2.74 26.77 -28.53
N PRO A 433 2.11 25.92 -29.38
CA PRO A 433 1.19 24.91 -28.91
C PRO A 433 1.88 23.93 -27.94
N PRO A 434 1.13 23.30 -27.02
CA PRO A 434 1.70 22.22 -26.21
C PRO A 434 2.18 21.08 -27.11
N VAL A 435 3.27 20.43 -26.70
CA VAL A 435 3.79 19.27 -27.41
C VAL A 435 3.46 18.00 -26.64
N LEU A 436 2.84 17.05 -27.34
CA LEU A 436 2.57 15.71 -26.84
C LEU A 436 3.60 14.75 -27.42
N PHE A 437 4.58 14.37 -26.62
CA PHE A 437 5.52 13.32 -26.98
C PHE A 437 4.83 11.95 -26.86
N ILE A 438 4.96 11.12 -27.89
CA ILE A 438 4.37 9.77 -27.93
C ILE A 438 5.48 8.74 -28.09
N GLY A 439 5.78 8.01 -27.02
CA GLY A 439 6.91 7.09 -26.98
C GLY A 439 6.52 5.61 -27.09
N ASN A 440 7.48 4.78 -27.50
CA ASN A 440 7.44 3.33 -27.25
C ASN A 440 8.09 3.04 -25.88
N HIS A 441 7.43 2.23 -25.06
CA HIS A 441 8.01 1.76 -23.81
C HIS A 441 9.16 0.81 -24.11
N GLN A 442 10.29 1.05 -23.45
CA GLN A 442 11.33 0.05 -23.28
C GLN A 442 10.96 -0.90 -22.13
N LEU A 443 11.64 -2.05 -22.05
CA LEU A 443 11.39 -3.05 -21.00
C LEU A 443 11.51 -2.40 -19.62
N TYR A 444 10.50 -2.63 -18.79
CA TYR A 444 10.25 -2.05 -17.46
C TYR A 444 9.91 -0.55 -17.39
N GLY A 445 10.16 0.25 -18.43
CA GLY A 445 9.77 1.67 -18.48
C GLY A 445 10.39 2.58 -17.39
N PHE A 446 11.47 2.13 -16.73
CA PHE A 446 12.08 2.86 -15.61
C PHE A 446 13.24 3.78 -16.00
N LEU A 447 13.77 3.65 -17.22
CA LEU A 447 15.00 4.35 -17.66
C LEU A 447 14.77 5.32 -18.82
N ASP A 448 13.88 4.96 -19.75
CA ASP A 448 13.50 5.77 -20.90
C ASP A 448 12.90 7.12 -20.47
N LEU A 449 11.92 7.08 -19.57
CA LEU A 449 11.22 8.28 -19.10
C LEU A 449 12.17 9.31 -18.43
N PRO A 450 12.95 8.96 -17.39
CA PRO A 450 13.82 9.94 -16.74
C PRO A 450 14.94 10.45 -17.65
N LEU A 451 15.51 9.62 -18.54
CA LEU A 451 16.51 10.09 -19.50
C LEU A 451 15.92 11.09 -20.51
N LEU A 452 14.70 10.84 -21.00
CA LEU A 452 14.01 11.73 -21.94
C LEU A 452 13.69 13.09 -21.31
N VAL A 453 13.06 13.08 -20.13
CA VAL A 453 12.69 14.33 -19.45
C VAL A 453 13.94 15.13 -19.07
N GLU A 454 15.03 14.47 -18.66
CA GLU A 454 16.30 15.12 -18.35
C GLU A 454 16.90 15.79 -19.59
N GLU A 455 16.93 15.09 -20.71
CA GLU A 455 17.56 15.61 -21.93
C GLU A 455 16.79 16.77 -22.54
N ILE A 456 15.46 16.67 -22.60
CA ILE A 456 14.62 17.76 -23.10
C ILE A 456 14.83 19.00 -22.23
N HIS A 457 14.83 18.85 -20.90
CA HIS A 457 15.08 19.98 -20.02
C HIS A 457 16.48 20.57 -20.21
N LYS A 458 17.53 19.74 -20.32
CA LYS A 458 18.91 20.22 -20.52
C LYS A 458 19.09 20.99 -21.83
N GLN A 459 18.48 20.54 -22.93
CA GLN A 459 18.67 21.19 -24.23
C GLN A 459 17.71 22.35 -24.49
N THR A 460 16.52 22.34 -23.88
CA THR A 460 15.45 23.31 -24.21
C THR A 460 15.01 24.19 -23.03
N GLY A 461 15.38 23.83 -21.80
CA GLY A 461 14.86 24.45 -20.57
C GLY A 461 13.43 24.05 -20.21
N THR A 462 12.71 23.34 -21.09
CA THR A 462 11.33 22.93 -20.85
C THR A 462 11.27 21.65 -20.00
N LEU A 463 10.55 21.71 -18.88
CA LEU A 463 10.21 20.53 -18.11
C LEU A 463 9.00 19.81 -18.73
N VAL A 464 9.19 18.57 -19.14
CA VAL A 464 8.11 17.72 -19.67
C VAL A 464 7.43 16.97 -18.53
N ARG A 465 6.12 17.12 -18.41
CA ARG A 465 5.31 16.48 -17.37
C ARG A 465 4.87 15.09 -17.82
N ALA A 466 5.77 14.12 -17.77
CA ALA A 466 5.53 12.76 -18.29
C ALA A 466 4.43 12.01 -17.50
N LEU A 467 3.63 11.20 -18.19
CA LEU A 467 2.60 10.37 -17.59
C LEU A 467 3.18 9.00 -17.23
N ALA A 468 3.17 8.64 -15.94
CA ALA A 468 3.74 7.39 -15.43
C ALA A 468 2.68 6.53 -14.70
N HIS A 469 2.93 5.23 -14.59
CA HIS A 469 2.02 4.32 -13.90
C HIS A 469 1.89 4.69 -12.39
N PRO A 470 0.69 4.62 -11.77
CA PRO A 470 0.50 5.04 -10.38
C PRO A 470 1.43 4.37 -9.35
N VAL A 471 1.92 3.17 -9.64
CA VAL A 471 2.88 2.44 -8.78
C VAL A 471 4.25 3.13 -8.67
N ALA A 472 4.60 4.02 -9.61
CA ALA A 472 5.82 4.80 -9.55
C ALA A 472 5.75 5.93 -8.49
N PHE A 473 4.56 6.17 -7.90
CA PHE A 473 4.33 7.21 -6.92
C PHE A 473 4.19 6.58 -5.54
N GLY A 474 5.21 6.74 -4.71
CA GLY A 474 5.27 6.17 -3.37
C GLY A 474 4.50 7.00 -2.33
N SER A 475 3.65 6.35 -1.54
CA SER A 475 3.17 6.90 -0.27
C SER A 475 4.31 6.89 0.75
N GLN A 476 4.72 8.07 1.25
CA GLN A 476 5.57 8.15 2.44
C GLN A 476 4.77 7.60 3.64
N VAL A 477 4.95 6.32 3.95
CA VAL A 477 4.39 5.70 5.14
C VAL A 477 5.25 6.11 6.32
N ARG A 478 4.67 6.89 7.24
CA ARG A 478 5.35 7.23 8.50
C ARG A 478 5.32 6.02 9.43
N THR A 479 6.51 5.54 9.78
CA THR A 479 6.68 4.47 10.77
C THR A 479 7.23 5.01 12.07
N ARG A 480 6.65 4.56 13.20
CA ARG A 480 7.13 4.85 14.54
C ARG A 480 7.25 3.55 15.33
N THR A 481 8.27 3.49 16.18
CA THR A 481 8.36 2.46 17.21
C THR A 481 8.04 3.04 18.58
N ASP A 482 7.34 2.26 19.42
CA ASP A 482 7.11 2.64 20.80
C ASP A 482 8.42 2.81 21.58
N GLY A 483 8.48 3.86 22.41
CA GLY A 483 9.66 4.19 23.21
C GLY A 483 10.80 4.92 22.47
N GLU A 484 10.73 5.07 21.14
CA GLU A 484 11.70 5.88 20.38
C GLU A 484 11.19 7.31 20.16
N PRO A 485 12.04 8.34 20.29
CA PRO A 485 11.69 9.70 19.89
C PRO A 485 11.43 9.75 18.39
N PRO A 486 10.55 10.66 17.91
CA PRO A 486 10.30 10.83 16.49
C PRO A 486 11.61 11.20 15.77
N SER A 487 12.14 10.30 14.96
CA SER A 487 13.32 10.58 14.12
C SER A 487 12.89 11.37 12.89
N ALA A 488 13.64 12.43 12.57
CA ALA A 488 13.45 13.21 11.35
C ALA A 488 13.97 12.49 10.09
N GLU A 489 14.81 11.47 10.26
CA GLU A 489 15.39 10.73 9.15
C GLU A 489 14.54 9.51 8.75
N PRO A 490 14.31 9.30 7.44
CA PRO A 490 13.53 8.18 6.95
C PRO A 490 14.23 6.85 7.21
N SER A 491 13.48 5.83 7.61
CA SER A 491 14.04 4.51 7.91
C SER A 491 14.58 3.81 6.65
N ALA A 492 15.45 2.80 6.82
CA ALA A 492 15.96 1.98 5.71
C ALA A 492 14.83 1.29 4.90
N ASP A 493 13.68 1.03 5.53
CA ASP A 493 12.49 0.48 4.88
C ASP A 493 11.70 1.55 4.09
N GLU A 494 11.68 2.81 4.55
CA GLU A 494 11.11 3.95 3.80
C GLU A 494 11.95 4.26 2.54
N LEU A 495 13.27 4.16 2.66
CA LEU A 495 14.21 4.24 1.53
C LEU A 495 14.05 3.08 0.52
N ARG A 496 13.67 1.88 0.96
CA ARG A 496 13.37 0.75 0.07
C ARG A 496 12.03 0.91 -0.65
N GLY A 497 11.02 1.49 -0.01
CA GLY A 497 9.73 1.82 -0.62
C GLY A 497 9.86 2.88 -1.73
N ALA A 498 10.70 3.89 -1.53
CA ALA A 498 11.03 4.90 -2.54
C ALA A 498 11.76 4.34 -3.77
N ARG A 499 12.40 3.16 -3.65
CA ARG A 499 13.17 2.50 -4.71
C ARG A 499 12.35 1.57 -5.61
N ALA A 500 11.06 1.38 -5.34
CA ALA A 500 10.20 0.56 -6.19
C ALA A 500 9.93 1.17 -7.58
N GLY A 501 10.26 2.45 -7.80
CA GLY A 501 9.95 3.18 -9.03
C GLY A 501 11.10 3.42 -10.01
N GLY A 502 12.37 3.48 -9.59
CA GLY A 502 13.50 3.77 -10.49
C GLY A 502 14.63 4.54 -9.83
N PHE A 503 15.61 4.97 -10.63
CA PHE A 503 16.84 5.67 -10.18
C PHE A 503 16.59 7.11 -9.69
N VAL A 504 15.38 7.64 -9.87
CA VAL A 504 14.97 9.00 -9.50
C VAL A 504 13.56 9.01 -8.91
N ASP A 505 13.24 10.03 -8.12
CA ASP A 505 11.88 10.32 -7.69
C ASP A 505 11.09 10.91 -8.88
N PHE A 506 10.18 10.10 -9.44
CA PHE A 506 9.37 10.48 -10.61
C PHE A 506 8.54 11.73 -10.36
N GLU A 507 8.01 11.90 -9.16
CA GLU A 507 7.21 13.08 -8.83
C GLU A 507 8.07 14.33 -8.79
N GLN A 508 9.25 14.29 -8.15
CA GLN A 508 10.20 15.40 -8.18
C GLN A 508 10.63 15.75 -9.61
N PHE A 509 10.68 14.76 -10.51
CA PHE A 509 10.98 14.96 -11.92
C PHE A 509 9.81 15.50 -12.74
N GLY A 510 8.69 15.86 -12.09
CA GLY A 510 7.51 16.42 -12.74
C GLY A 510 6.58 15.39 -13.35
N CYS A 511 6.75 14.10 -13.08
CA CYS A 511 5.84 13.08 -13.60
C CYS A 511 4.47 13.17 -12.92
N VAL A 512 3.45 12.72 -13.63
CA VAL A 512 2.06 12.72 -13.20
C VAL A 512 1.50 11.30 -13.34
N PRO A 513 0.73 10.77 -12.38
CA PRO A 513 0.07 9.49 -12.54
C PRO A 513 -0.86 9.52 -13.76
N VAL A 514 -0.69 8.55 -14.65
CA VAL A 514 -1.48 8.46 -15.88
C VAL A 514 -2.97 8.34 -15.55
N SER A 515 -3.77 9.21 -16.13
CA SER A 515 -5.24 9.14 -16.13
C SER A 515 -5.79 9.98 -17.28
N PRO A 516 -7.02 9.70 -17.75
CA PRO A 516 -7.67 10.53 -18.78
C PRO A 516 -7.75 12.02 -18.37
N ARG A 517 -7.92 12.29 -17.07
CA ARG A 517 -7.96 13.66 -16.54
C ARG A 517 -6.60 14.33 -16.50
N ALA A 518 -5.52 13.59 -16.26
CA ALA A 518 -4.17 14.14 -16.18
C ALA A 518 -3.71 14.70 -17.54
N LEU A 519 -3.80 13.90 -18.62
CA LEU A 519 -3.45 14.33 -19.97
C LEU A 519 -4.23 15.58 -20.38
N PHE A 520 -5.56 15.57 -20.17
CA PHE A 520 -6.43 16.70 -20.47
C PHE A 520 -6.01 17.97 -19.70
N LYS A 521 -5.75 17.86 -18.39
CA LYS A 521 -5.35 19.02 -17.56
C LYS A 521 -4.02 19.61 -18.00
N LEU A 522 -3.02 18.76 -18.31
CA LEU A 522 -1.70 19.20 -18.76
C LEU A 522 -1.80 19.97 -20.10
N LEU A 523 -2.43 19.37 -21.10
CA LEU A 523 -2.58 20.01 -22.42
C LEU A 523 -3.43 21.28 -22.36
N ARG A 524 -4.50 21.31 -21.55
CA ARG A 524 -5.30 22.52 -21.32
C ARG A 524 -4.47 23.67 -20.72
N ARG A 525 -3.45 23.37 -19.92
CA ARG A 525 -2.53 24.36 -19.33
C ARG A 525 -1.40 24.76 -20.28
N GLY A 526 -1.35 24.19 -21.47
CA GLY A 526 -0.27 24.38 -22.43
C GLY A 526 1.05 23.73 -21.99
N GLU A 527 1.01 22.73 -21.10
CA GLU A 527 2.21 22.02 -20.63
C GLU A 527 2.53 20.87 -21.58
N SER A 528 3.79 20.78 -22.02
CA SER A 528 4.28 19.63 -22.80
C SER A 528 4.34 18.38 -21.94
N THR A 529 3.94 17.25 -22.50
CA THR A 529 3.79 15.97 -21.78
C THR A 529 4.28 14.81 -22.63
N LEU A 530 4.49 13.66 -22.00
CA LEU A 530 4.97 12.43 -22.61
C LEU A 530 4.02 11.29 -22.23
N LEU A 531 3.53 10.56 -23.22
CA LEU A 531 2.65 9.41 -23.05
C LEU A 531 3.23 8.21 -23.78
N TYR A 532 3.06 7.04 -23.17
CA TYR A 532 3.35 5.75 -23.79
C TYR A 532 2.04 4.99 -24.04
N PRO A 533 1.51 4.98 -25.28
CA PRO A 533 0.23 4.36 -25.55
C PRO A 533 0.22 2.84 -25.46
N GLY A 534 1.36 2.16 -25.31
CA GLY A 534 1.39 0.72 -25.06
C GLY A 534 1.17 0.33 -23.58
N GLY A 535 1.26 1.29 -22.66
CA GLY A 535 1.01 1.06 -21.23
C GLY A 535 1.86 -0.07 -20.63
N VAL A 536 1.31 -0.75 -19.62
CA VAL A 536 2.01 -1.81 -18.88
C VAL A 536 2.32 -3.02 -19.77
N ARG A 537 1.44 -3.33 -20.73
CA ARG A 537 1.63 -4.46 -21.66
C ARG A 537 2.88 -4.30 -22.52
N GLU A 538 3.17 -3.08 -22.96
CA GLU A 538 4.38 -2.76 -23.70
C GLU A 538 5.59 -2.71 -22.77
N ALA A 539 5.48 -2.08 -21.58
CA ALA A 539 6.57 -2.07 -20.60
C ALA A 539 7.01 -3.49 -20.16
N PHE A 540 6.09 -4.47 -20.13
CA PHE A 540 6.35 -5.85 -19.72
C PHE A 540 6.24 -6.86 -20.88
N LYS A 541 6.50 -6.43 -22.11
CA LYS A 541 6.50 -7.30 -23.30
C LYS A 541 7.48 -8.47 -23.16
N SER A 542 7.16 -9.62 -23.75
CA SER A 542 7.95 -10.85 -23.64
C SER A 542 9.08 -10.87 -24.68
N THR A 543 10.32 -10.69 -24.24
CA THR A 543 11.48 -10.82 -25.13
C THR A 543 11.70 -12.27 -25.56
N LYS A 544 11.19 -13.26 -24.81
CA LYS A 544 11.22 -14.70 -25.15
C LYS A 544 10.33 -15.04 -26.34
N GLN A 545 9.23 -14.31 -26.52
CA GLN A 545 8.29 -14.49 -27.63
C GLN A 545 8.65 -13.60 -28.85
N GLY A 546 9.83 -12.99 -28.86
CA GLY A 546 10.27 -12.12 -29.95
C GLY A 546 9.45 -10.82 -30.03
N GLU A 547 8.96 -10.32 -28.89
CA GLU A 547 8.20 -9.08 -28.82
C GLU A 547 9.07 -7.82 -28.67
N ALA A 548 10.39 -7.98 -28.64
CA ALA A 548 11.32 -6.88 -28.43
C ALA A 548 11.07 -5.73 -29.43
N TYR A 549 11.04 -4.51 -28.92
CA TYR A 549 10.79 -3.26 -29.66
C TYR A 549 9.44 -3.16 -30.41
N LYS A 550 8.52 -4.13 -30.26
CA LYS A 550 7.17 -4.03 -30.84
C LYS A 550 6.27 -3.09 -30.04
N LEU A 551 5.32 -2.50 -30.75
CA LEU A 551 4.26 -1.67 -30.16
C LEU A 551 3.04 -2.53 -29.80
N PHE A 552 2.54 -2.37 -28.58
CA PHE A 552 1.33 -3.05 -28.08
C PHE A 552 0.24 -2.03 -27.74
N TRP A 553 -0.03 -1.17 -28.72
CA TRP A 553 -1.05 -0.15 -28.62
C TRP A 553 -2.44 -0.75 -28.83
N PRO A 554 -3.48 -0.25 -28.13
CA PRO A 554 -4.87 -0.60 -28.44
C PRO A 554 -5.19 -0.34 -29.91
N SER A 555 -6.20 -1.03 -30.43
CA SER A 555 -6.67 -0.69 -31.77
C SER A 555 -7.33 0.70 -31.77
N ALA A 556 -7.40 1.34 -32.94
CA ALA A 556 -7.94 2.70 -33.03
C ALA A 556 -9.45 2.78 -32.71
N ASP A 557 -10.17 1.66 -32.91
CA ASP A 557 -11.56 1.45 -32.53
C ASP A 557 -11.73 1.20 -31.01
N GLU A 558 -10.74 0.61 -30.35
CA GLU A 558 -10.70 0.47 -28.89
C GLU A 558 -10.33 1.79 -28.19
N SER A 559 -9.32 2.52 -28.69
CA SER A 559 -8.93 3.82 -28.13
C SER A 559 -8.15 4.70 -29.12
N SER A 560 -8.69 5.89 -29.40
CA SER A 560 -8.00 7.01 -30.07
C SER A 560 -7.93 8.25 -29.15
N ASP A 561 -7.95 8.03 -27.83
CA ASP A 561 -8.16 9.09 -26.85
C ASP A 561 -7.05 10.15 -26.85
N PHE A 562 -5.78 9.76 -26.96
CA PHE A 562 -4.70 10.75 -26.98
C PHE A 562 -4.76 11.61 -28.24
N ALA A 563 -5.11 11.03 -29.39
CA ALA A 563 -5.24 11.75 -30.66
C ALA A 563 -6.38 12.78 -30.57
N ARG A 564 -7.52 12.36 -30.02
CA ARG A 564 -8.65 13.23 -29.74
C ARG A 564 -8.30 14.38 -28.77
N VAL A 565 -7.62 14.08 -27.67
CA VAL A 565 -7.25 15.12 -26.69
C VAL A 565 -6.18 16.06 -27.26
N ALA A 566 -5.23 15.56 -28.05
CA ALA A 566 -4.24 16.38 -28.75
C ALA A 566 -4.91 17.34 -29.75
N ALA A 567 -5.79 16.82 -30.62
CA ALA A 567 -6.57 17.62 -31.57
C ALA A 567 -7.41 18.69 -30.87
N LYS A 568 -8.07 18.33 -29.75
CA LYS A 568 -8.87 19.28 -28.95
C LYS A 568 -8.11 20.51 -28.48
N PHE A 569 -6.82 20.36 -28.16
CA PHE A 569 -5.97 21.45 -27.69
C PHE A 569 -5.00 21.97 -28.76
N GLY A 570 -5.12 21.49 -30.00
CA GLY A 570 -4.20 21.82 -31.10
C GLY A 570 -2.74 21.54 -30.75
N ALA A 571 -2.49 20.47 -30.00
CA ALA A 571 -1.15 20.06 -29.58
C ALA A 571 -0.36 19.48 -30.76
N THR A 572 0.92 19.80 -30.90
CA THR A 572 1.78 19.12 -31.87
C THR A 572 2.21 17.77 -31.28
N ILE A 573 2.00 16.68 -32.02
CA ILE A 573 2.45 15.35 -31.59
C ILE A 573 3.87 15.12 -32.12
N VAL A 574 4.77 14.65 -31.26
CA VAL A 574 6.12 14.23 -31.66
C VAL A 574 6.32 12.77 -31.25
N PRO A 575 6.34 11.82 -32.20
CA PRO A 575 6.71 10.43 -31.91
C PRO A 575 8.14 10.34 -31.36
N VAL A 576 8.38 9.48 -30.38
CA VAL A 576 9.69 9.30 -29.75
C VAL A 576 10.06 7.82 -29.75
N ALA A 577 10.91 7.41 -30.69
CA ALA A 577 11.45 6.06 -30.70
C ALA A 577 12.62 5.95 -29.73
N ALA A 578 12.62 4.91 -28.91
CA ALA A 578 13.69 4.50 -28.01
C ALA A 578 14.12 3.06 -28.34
N VAL A 579 15.42 2.81 -28.37
CA VAL A 579 16.03 1.49 -28.64
C VAL A 579 17.27 1.29 -27.77
N GLY A 580 17.52 0.05 -27.31
CA GLY A 580 18.75 -0.36 -26.62
C GLY A 580 18.56 -0.78 -25.16
N ALA A 581 17.54 -0.27 -24.47
CA ALA A 581 17.31 -0.61 -23.06
C ALA A 581 16.80 -2.04 -22.87
N GLU A 582 16.04 -2.57 -23.83
CA GLU A 582 15.56 -3.96 -23.79
C GLU A 582 16.72 -4.98 -23.87
N ASP A 583 17.83 -4.62 -24.51
CA ASP A 583 18.99 -5.51 -24.70
C ASP A 583 19.81 -5.67 -23.41
N GLY A 584 19.65 -4.76 -22.45
CA GLY A 584 20.30 -4.78 -21.14
C GLY A 584 19.76 -5.84 -20.19
N PHE A 585 18.78 -6.65 -20.60
CA PHE A 585 18.15 -7.66 -19.76
C PHE A 585 18.01 -8.99 -20.47
N GLN A 586 18.25 -10.07 -19.74
CA GLN A 586 17.85 -11.41 -20.14
C GLN A 586 16.61 -11.83 -19.37
N MET A 587 15.50 -11.97 -20.07
CA MET A 587 14.28 -12.48 -19.48
C MET A 587 14.42 -13.97 -19.18
N LEU A 588 14.16 -14.34 -17.92
CA LEU A 588 14.11 -15.73 -17.46
C LEU A 588 12.68 -16.26 -17.55
N LEU A 589 11.72 -15.48 -17.02
CA LEU A 589 10.29 -15.79 -17.03
C LEU A 589 9.50 -14.58 -17.49
N ASP A 590 8.62 -14.78 -18.46
CA ASP A 590 7.63 -13.77 -18.82
C ASP A 590 6.39 -13.80 -17.91
N ALA A 591 5.45 -12.90 -18.17
CA ALA A 591 4.24 -12.78 -17.37
C ALA A 591 3.36 -14.04 -17.40
N ASP A 592 3.25 -14.72 -18.55
CA ASP A 592 2.44 -15.92 -18.70
C ASP A 592 3.08 -17.10 -17.99
N GLU A 593 4.40 -17.27 -18.14
CA GLU A 593 5.15 -18.29 -17.43
C GLU A 593 5.05 -18.10 -15.91
N LEU A 594 5.17 -16.87 -15.40
CA LEU A 594 5.02 -16.57 -13.97
C LEU A 594 3.63 -16.93 -13.45
N LEU A 595 2.57 -16.64 -14.21
CA LEU A 595 1.20 -16.97 -13.84
C LEU A 595 0.95 -18.49 -13.88
N SER A 596 1.67 -19.22 -14.74
CA SER A 596 1.57 -20.67 -14.84
C SER A 596 2.23 -21.44 -13.68
N LEU A 597 3.07 -20.77 -12.86
CA LEU A 597 3.80 -21.45 -11.79
C LEU A 597 2.88 -21.96 -10.68
N PRO A 598 3.07 -23.21 -10.19
CA PRO A 598 2.27 -23.74 -9.09
C PRO A 598 2.51 -22.94 -7.81
N VAL A 599 1.44 -22.60 -7.09
CA VAL A 599 1.42 -21.79 -5.85
C VAL A 599 1.84 -20.33 -6.06
N LEU A 600 2.99 -20.07 -6.68
CA LEU A 600 3.50 -18.72 -6.92
C LEU A 600 2.63 -17.95 -7.92
N GLY A 601 2.15 -18.60 -8.98
CA GLY A 601 1.30 -17.98 -10.00
C GLY A 601 -0.02 -17.46 -9.43
N GLN A 602 -0.63 -18.17 -8.47
CA GLN A 602 -1.82 -17.69 -7.77
C GLN A 602 -1.54 -16.41 -6.96
N ARG A 603 -0.39 -16.34 -6.28
CA ARG A 603 0.01 -15.13 -5.53
C ARG A 603 0.27 -13.96 -6.47
N VAL A 604 0.93 -14.21 -7.60
CA VAL A 604 1.17 -13.19 -8.65
C VAL A 604 -0.16 -12.70 -9.22
N ALA A 605 -1.09 -13.59 -9.56
CA ALA A 605 -2.41 -13.24 -10.07
C ALA A 605 -3.21 -12.39 -9.06
N GLN A 606 -3.21 -12.78 -7.78
CA GLN A 606 -3.86 -12.02 -6.70
C GLN A 606 -3.23 -10.64 -6.52
N SER A 607 -1.90 -10.53 -6.61
CA SER A 607 -1.20 -9.24 -6.54
C SER A 607 -1.53 -8.36 -7.74
N ALA A 608 -1.52 -8.91 -8.94
CA ALA A 608 -1.84 -8.20 -10.18
C ALA A 608 -3.27 -7.65 -10.16
N ALA A 609 -4.24 -8.45 -9.69
CA ALA A 609 -5.65 -8.03 -9.57
C ALA A 609 -5.87 -6.87 -8.58
N ARG A 610 -4.97 -6.69 -7.61
CA ARG A 610 -5.03 -5.61 -6.61
C ARG A 610 -4.21 -4.38 -7.01
N THR A 611 -3.42 -4.47 -8.07
CA THR A 611 -2.57 -3.37 -8.53
C THR A 611 -3.39 -2.46 -9.42
N PRO A 612 -3.44 -1.13 -9.15
CA PRO A 612 -4.09 -0.19 -10.06
C PRO A 612 -3.46 -0.30 -11.43
N VAL A 613 -4.27 -0.40 -12.48
CA VAL A 613 -3.80 -0.41 -13.87
C VAL A 613 -4.28 0.83 -14.60
N GLY A 614 -3.49 1.30 -15.56
CA GLY A 614 -3.83 2.47 -16.36
C GLY A 614 -5.03 2.23 -17.28
N ARG A 615 -5.30 0.96 -17.62
CA ARG A 615 -6.40 0.55 -18.51
C ARG A 615 -7.12 -0.72 -18.05
N PRO A 616 -8.43 -0.84 -18.31
CA PRO A 616 -9.16 -2.09 -18.07
C PRO A 616 -8.54 -3.25 -18.84
N GLY A 617 -8.39 -4.41 -18.19
CA GLY A 617 -7.84 -5.62 -18.80
C GLY A 617 -6.31 -5.70 -18.85
N GLU A 618 -5.59 -4.62 -18.55
CA GLU A 618 -4.13 -4.69 -18.33
C GLU A 618 -3.82 -5.53 -17.09
N ARG A 619 -2.69 -6.26 -17.14
CA ARG A 619 -2.17 -7.02 -16.00
C ARG A 619 -0.82 -6.44 -15.59
N PHE A 620 -0.70 -6.06 -14.33
CA PHE A 620 0.58 -5.64 -13.77
C PHE A 620 1.36 -6.87 -13.26
N VAL A 621 1.99 -7.59 -14.19
CA VAL A 621 2.85 -8.75 -13.90
C VAL A 621 4.22 -8.47 -14.50
N ALA A 622 5.14 -8.00 -13.65
CA ALA A 622 6.50 -7.72 -14.08
C ALA A 622 7.26 -9.03 -14.38
N PRO A 623 7.92 -9.17 -15.54
CA PRO A 623 8.72 -10.34 -15.87
C PRO A 623 9.96 -10.44 -14.99
N VAL A 624 10.47 -11.66 -14.81
CA VAL A 624 11.73 -11.89 -14.09
C VAL A 624 12.87 -11.90 -15.10
N SER A 625 13.80 -10.96 -14.95
CA SER A 625 14.99 -10.86 -15.79
C SER A 625 16.26 -10.73 -14.97
N VAL A 626 17.38 -11.14 -15.54
CA VAL A 626 18.73 -10.83 -15.01
C VAL A 626 19.38 -9.74 -15.86
N PRO A 627 20.12 -8.81 -15.25
CA PRO A 627 20.79 -7.75 -16.01
C PRO A 627 21.91 -8.32 -16.87
N ARG A 628 22.09 -7.72 -18.05
CA ARG A 628 23.24 -7.89 -18.95
C ARG A 628 23.97 -6.55 -19.07
N VAL A 629 25.20 -6.59 -19.57
CA VAL A 629 25.91 -5.35 -19.94
C VAL A 629 25.12 -4.69 -21.09
N PRO A 630 24.52 -3.50 -20.88
CA PRO A 630 23.70 -2.88 -21.91
C PRO A 630 24.60 -2.30 -23.00
N GLY A 631 24.12 -2.33 -24.24
CA GLY A 631 24.71 -1.57 -25.34
C GLY A 631 24.43 -0.07 -25.22
N ARG A 632 24.52 0.62 -26.35
CA ARG A 632 24.19 2.04 -26.45
C ARG A 632 22.69 2.28 -26.54
N TYR A 633 22.20 3.36 -25.96
CA TYR A 633 20.79 3.77 -26.09
C TYR A 633 20.62 4.76 -27.23
N TYR A 634 19.54 4.64 -27.98
CA TYR A 634 19.24 5.50 -29.12
C TYR A 634 17.84 6.06 -28.98
N PHE A 635 17.71 7.37 -29.15
CA PHE A 635 16.46 8.09 -29.10
C PHE A 635 16.29 8.92 -30.38
N LEU A 636 15.10 8.86 -30.95
CA LEU A 636 14.74 9.58 -32.15
C LEU A 636 13.38 10.24 -31.97
N PHE A 637 13.38 11.56 -32.02
CA PHE A 637 12.16 12.35 -32.12
C PHE A 637 11.76 12.42 -33.59
N GLY A 638 10.66 11.76 -33.94
CA GLY A 638 10.10 11.68 -35.28
C GLY A 638 9.59 13.02 -35.81
N ALA A 639 9.06 13.01 -37.03
CA ALA A 639 8.52 14.23 -37.63
C ALA A 639 7.38 14.82 -36.77
N PRO A 640 7.35 16.15 -36.52
CA PRO A 640 6.24 16.77 -35.81
C PRO A 640 4.94 16.66 -36.60
N ILE A 641 3.88 16.17 -35.95
CA ILE A 641 2.55 15.97 -36.54
C ILE A 641 1.60 17.03 -35.96
N GLU A 642 1.20 17.97 -36.81
CA GLU A 642 0.22 19.00 -36.45
C GLU A 642 -1.18 18.39 -36.32
N THR A 643 -1.87 18.69 -35.21
CA THR A 643 -3.24 18.22 -34.97
C THR A 643 -4.30 19.29 -35.21
N ARG A 644 -3.88 20.53 -35.47
CA ARG A 644 -4.78 21.64 -35.80
C ARG A 644 -5.52 21.32 -37.10
N GLY A 645 -6.85 21.47 -37.06
CA GLY A 645 -7.73 21.13 -38.19
C GLY A 645 -8.28 19.71 -38.14
N VAL A 646 -7.83 18.85 -37.21
CA VAL A 646 -8.50 17.57 -36.93
C VAL A 646 -9.67 17.83 -35.98
N ASP A 647 -10.88 17.43 -36.37
CA ASP A 647 -12.07 17.55 -35.51
C ASP A 647 -12.01 16.50 -34.38
N PRO A 648 -11.93 16.91 -33.09
CA PRO A 648 -11.89 15.99 -31.96
C PRO A 648 -13.22 15.25 -31.71
N THR A 649 -14.29 15.60 -32.41
CA THR A 649 -15.58 14.90 -32.36
C THR A 649 -15.74 13.87 -33.46
N ASP A 650 -14.94 13.97 -34.53
CA ASP A 650 -14.87 12.99 -35.61
C ASP A 650 -13.98 11.81 -35.21
N LYS A 651 -14.63 10.67 -34.94
CA LYS A 651 -13.96 9.42 -34.58
C LYS A 651 -13.05 8.89 -35.68
N ALA A 652 -13.44 9.04 -36.95
CA ALA A 652 -12.66 8.53 -38.08
C ALA A 652 -11.39 9.37 -38.27
N ALA A 653 -11.50 10.70 -38.18
CA ALA A 653 -10.35 11.59 -38.24
C ALA A 653 -9.37 11.34 -37.08
N CYS A 654 -9.89 11.17 -35.85
CA CYS A 654 -9.06 10.83 -34.68
C CYS A 654 -8.38 9.46 -34.83
N ALA A 655 -9.06 8.46 -35.38
CA ALA A 655 -8.49 7.14 -35.66
C ALA A 655 -7.41 7.20 -36.75
N ALA A 656 -7.59 8.00 -37.80
CA ALA A 656 -6.57 8.22 -38.83
C ALA A 656 -5.32 8.91 -38.26
N LEU A 657 -5.49 9.94 -37.43
CA LEU A 657 -4.40 10.60 -36.71
C LEU A 657 -3.66 9.62 -35.78
N TYR A 658 -4.40 8.77 -35.05
CA TYR A 658 -3.80 7.73 -34.21
C TYR A 658 -2.94 6.76 -35.02
N ALA A 659 -3.46 6.29 -36.16
CA ALA A 659 -2.76 5.36 -37.04
C ALA A 659 -1.51 5.99 -37.68
N SER A 660 -1.56 7.26 -38.08
CA SER A 660 -0.39 7.95 -38.64
C SER A 660 0.72 8.15 -37.61
N VAL A 661 0.37 8.53 -36.38
CA VAL A 661 1.33 8.66 -35.26
C VAL A 661 1.98 7.30 -34.97
N ARG A 662 1.21 6.22 -34.97
CA ARG A 662 1.73 4.86 -34.78
C ARG A 662 2.71 4.47 -35.89
N ALA A 663 2.33 4.68 -37.15
CA ALA A 663 3.16 4.33 -38.30
C ALA A 663 4.48 5.12 -38.33
N GLU A 664 4.45 6.42 -38.00
CA GLU A 664 5.66 7.24 -37.89
C GLU A 664 6.57 6.73 -36.76
N LEU A 665 6.00 6.33 -35.61
CA LEU A 665 6.79 5.76 -34.51
C LEU A 665 7.42 4.42 -34.88
N GLU A 666 6.67 3.52 -35.53
CA GLU A 666 7.18 2.23 -36.01
C GLU A 666 8.34 2.44 -36.99
N GLY A 667 8.17 3.33 -37.97
CA GLY A 667 9.25 3.70 -38.90
C GLY A 667 10.47 4.32 -38.22
N CYS A 668 10.28 5.09 -37.14
CA CYS A 668 11.37 5.62 -36.33
C CYS A 668 12.12 4.51 -35.57
N VAL A 669 11.41 3.53 -35.01
CA VAL A 669 12.01 2.35 -34.34
C VAL A 669 12.81 1.52 -35.34
N ASP A 670 12.24 1.22 -36.50
CA ASP A 670 12.90 0.45 -37.56
C ASP A 670 14.18 1.14 -38.05
N TYR A 671 14.12 2.46 -38.25
CA TYR A 671 15.30 3.26 -38.60
C TYR A 671 16.42 3.11 -37.55
N LEU A 672 16.10 3.21 -36.26
CA LEU A 672 17.09 3.08 -35.19
C LEU A 672 17.67 1.65 -35.12
N LEU A 673 16.82 0.62 -35.25
CA LEU A 673 17.24 -0.78 -35.26
C LEU A 673 18.17 -1.10 -36.43
N GLU A 674 17.98 -0.46 -37.58
CA GLU A 674 18.85 -0.63 -38.74
C GLU A 674 20.15 0.17 -38.59
N LYS A 675 20.06 1.45 -38.24
CA LYS A 675 21.23 2.33 -38.13
C LYS A 675 22.20 1.90 -37.03
N ARG A 676 21.71 1.41 -35.89
CA ARG A 676 22.57 0.95 -34.79
C ARG A 676 23.50 -0.21 -35.17
N LYS A 677 23.15 -1.02 -36.19
CA LYS A 677 24.02 -2.10 -36.70
C LYS A 677 25.34 -1.57 -37.26
N HIS A 678 25.37 -0.29 -37.63
CA HIS A 678 26.52 0.40 -38.18
C HIS A 678 27.23 1.30 -37.14
N ASP A 679 26.84 1.23 -35.86
CA ASP A 679 27.51 1.98 -34.79
C ASP A 679 28.79 1.23 -34.33
N PRO A 680 30.00 1.76 -34.57
CA PRO A 680 31.24 1.09 -34.17
C PRO A 680 31.43 1.03 -32.65
N TRP A 681 30.67 1.82 -31.89
CA TRP A 681 30.73 1.94 -30.44
C TRP A 681 29.42 1.48 -29.75
N GLU A 682 28.64 0.63 -30.43
CA GLU A 682 27.44 0.02 -29.86
C GLU A 682 27.75 -0.73 -28.55
N ALA A 683 28.82 -1.53 -28.56
CA ALA A 683 29.22 -2.35 -27.42
C ALA A 683 29.78 -1.51 -26.26
N ALA A 684 29.29 -1.79 -25.05
CA ALA A 684 29.58 -0.98 -23.86
C ALA A 684 31.07 -0.93 -23.48
N LEU A 685 31.73 -2.08 -23.35
CA LEU A 685 33.10 -2.15 -22.82
C LEU A 685 34.11 -1.33 -23.64
N PRO A 686 34.24 -1.51 -24.98
CA PRO A 686 35.19 -0.71 -25.76
C PRO A 686 34.82 0.79 -25.75
N ARG A 687 33.52 1.12 -25.81
CA ARG A 687 33.06 2.51 -25.76
C ARG A 687 33.40 3.18 -24.44
N VAL A 688 33.06 2.54 -23.31
CA VAL A 688 33.30 3.08 -21.98
C VAL A 688 34.80 3.27 -21.74
N ALA A 689 35.66 2.36 -22.21
CA ALA A 689 37.11 2.53 -22.12
C ALA A 689 37.61 3.78 -22.86
N VAL A 690 37.09 4.03 -24.06
CA VAL A 690 37.44 5.22 -24.85
C VAL A 690 36.88 6.49 -24.25
N GLU A 691 35.61 6.51 -23.85
CA GLU A 691 34.98 7.67 -23.21
C GLU A 691 35.64 8.00 -21.86
N ALA A 692 36.03 6.98 -21.08
CA ALA A 692 36.78 7.16 -19.83
C ALA A 692 38.18 7.75 -20.07
N SER A 693 38.84 7.44 -21.19
CA SER A 693 40.13 8.07 -21.55
C SER A 693 40.01 9.58 -21.79
N TRP A 694 38.79 10.08 -21.99
CA TRP A 694 38.46 11.50 -22.11
C TRP A 694 37.77 12.05 -20.86
N ASP A 695 37.86 11.34 -19.73
CA ASP A 695 37.15 11.66 -18.48
C ASP A 695 35.62 11.86 -18.69
N PHE A 696 35.05 11.14 -19.66
CA PHE A 696 33.67 11.28 -20.11
C PHE A 696 33.29 12.71 -20.55
N ALA A 697 34.26 13.56 -20.89
CA ALA A 697 34.02 14.93 -21.37
C ALA A 697 33.37 14.97 -22.76
N LYS A 698 33.48 13.89 -23.54
CA LYS A 698 32.83 13.71 -24.84
C LYS A 698 32.39 12.26 -25.03
N GLN A 699 31.32 12.06 -25.81
CA GLN A 699 30.84 10.73 -26.21
C GLN A 699 31.64 10.22 -27.41
N ALA A 700 31.82 8.90 -27.51
CA ALA A 700 32.32 8.29 -28.74
C ALA A 700 31.32 8.52 -29.88
N PRO A 701 31.77 8.73 -31.13
CA PRO A 701 30.85 8.97 -32.25
C PRO A 701 29.89 7.78 -32.44
N SER A 702 28.75 8.05 -33.06
CA SER A 702 27.78 7.03 -33.48
C SER A 702 27.79 6.89 -35.01
N PHE A 703 26.80 6.24 -35.59
CA PHE A 703 26.63 6.15 -37.04
C PHE A 703 26.40 7.53 -37.69
N PRO A 704 26.78 7.74 -38.97
CA PRO A 704 26.48 8.96 -39.70
C PRO A 704 24.98 9.06 -40.04
N LEU A 705 24.46 10.28 -40.01
CA LEU A 705 23.06 10.59 -40.31
C LEU A 705 22.72 10.39 -41.80
#